data_AF-A0A178Z639-F1
#
_entry.id   AF-A0A178Z639-F1
#
_cell.length_a   1.000
_cell.length_b   1.000
_cell.length_c   1.000
_cell.angle_alpha   90.00
_cell.angle_beta   90.00
_cell.angle_gamma   90.00
#
_symmetry.space_group_name_H-M   'P 1'
#
loop_
_entity.id
_entity.type
_entity.pdbx_description
1 polymer ?
#
loop_
_entity_poly.entity_id
_entity_poly.type
_entity_poly.pdbx_seq_one_letter_code
_entity_poly.pdbx_strand_id
1 'polypeptide(L)'
;MQLVNDDEGSCSMERTNVIPSQDGIHSTPDWCNQKIFQRNRLPPRSYYIPDTSVCLNGKWCFNYSQSPEQAPDCKTFSSWSPSDLKSKEIAWALIDVPGHWQLQGYGRPHYTNIVYPFPVCPPETPTENPTGTYYRNFDLPPAFDENKQLRLRFDGVDSAFYLWLNGVEIGYSQGSRNPAEFDVTKHVVRGKPNRILVKVLQWCSGSYIEDQDQWWLSGIFRDVQLIALPVRTRIEDFFIRTQLDEKYEDAILNTDLDVVLGDDCCLSITLRDAEGRIVQAERISLSLKSTKCSHSIKIPNPRKWTAETPYLYNLEFCLFSVKRDTPPVHSIRHAVGFRSVELKNGNICVNGKAITFHGTNRHDNHPTLGRAVSLDWVRHDLLLMKKHNINAVRCSHYPSHPSLHGLCDELGLWVIDEADLECHGFATAAALELNCDGLSHEEEAKRTSTDSADYTSDNAEWESAYLDRAHQLVERDKNHPSVIIWSLGNESFYGRNHAAMSRWIKERDPSRLIHYEPDWQAKSTDMISHMYTSPADLKREAESEGDDFEKPIILCEYAHAMGNGPGLLETYRTLFRSHRRLQGGFIWEWANHGLWKEDSDGRKYYAYGGDFGDVPNDGTFVMDGLCHSNHTPTRGLVELRKIYEPIDAELNGKYLVVQNHYDFIGLEHIRAEYEVQVYGQRSELVAAGVLAIPPVPPGSQRRVQLPEDVLKHKVSRECCLRIAFRLKKDTRWARAGHVIAWYQTQLATAPQTAMPPLASIFSSKHGSSSATPIPPPSSTDSLLRFSATSLKYKISTSSTTITFDRVRGQISSFAHNSSQLLSDTRVESHNLASPSPLFALDFWRPPTDNDIAWQTGEWKRYGLHMMTSRLKSFKASVRSDWASSTQNHTDSADRTVEVAVVTLTAEHALAPPSLAWHFDAVTTYTITATSIASSSSDNPNSGSAQGGESRLTIQIHTRLIPYGSHPRNLPRVGHSIQLAPQYRYVRWFGRGPSESYNDKYLSQQVGIWEREIDDMEEHYEVPQENGNRCDVQWCTVSASASEDAIFTTAVGDDNDEGRSEDVANGITKHVPAGDIPALRATYLSGTSEGDRPHMQFSTQLYDAVTVETAKHPCDLLEPGKRRQGVLWRLDADVAGVGTAACGPSTEEKDQVLCREREWTLILQVL
;
A
#
# COMPACT_ATOMS: atom_id res chain seq x y z
N MET A 1 -19.38 -1.79 -61.28
CA MET A 1 -19.86 -1.25 -62.58
C MET A 1 -20.39 0.15 -62.29
N GLN A 2 -19.79 1.20 -62.87
CA GLN A 2 -20.21 2.61 -63.01
C GLN A 2 -20.77 3.37 -61.77
N LEU A 3 -20.05 4.33 -61.17
CA LEU A 3 -19.95 5.78 -61.50
C LEU A 3 -21.31 6.52 -61.47
N VAL A 4 -21.50 7.46 -60.53
CA VAL A 4 -21.49 8.94 -60.69
C VAL A 4 -21.80 9.63 -59.34
N ASN A 5 -21.13 10.78 -59.13
CA ASN A 5 -21.08 11.77 -58.04
C ASN A 5 -22.39 12.15 -57.32
N ASP A 6 -22.26 12.62 -56.08
CA ASP A 6 -22.60 14.01 -55.70
C ASP A 6 -21.95 14.41 -54.36
N ASP A 7 -21.52 15.67 -54.28
CA ASP A 7 -20.93 16.37 -53.13
C ASP A 7 -21.92 16.45 -51.95
N GLU A 8 -21.48 16.12 -50.73
CA GLU A 8 -22.06 16.66 -49.49
C GLU A 8 -20.94 17.20 -48.60
N GLY A 9 -21.04 18.51 -48.32
CA GLY A 9 -20.09 19.27 -47.54
C GLY A 9 -20.08 18.90 -46.06
N SER A 10 -18.87 18.82 -45.51
CA SER A 10 -18.62 18.80 -44.08
C SER A 10 -19.06 20.12 -43.44
N CYS A 11 -20.08 20.07 -42.59
CA CYS A 11 -20.41 21.18 -41.70
C CYS A 11 -19.45 21.16 -40.50
N SER A 12 -18.35 21.89 -40.58
CA SER A 12 -17.61 22.32 -39.39
C SER A 12 -18.42 23.44 -38.74
N MET A 13 -19.04 23.17 -37.58
CA MET A 13 -19.61 24.25 -36.78
C MET A 13 -18.47 25.06 -36.17
N GLU A 14 -18.16 26.21 -36.78
CA GLU A 14 -17.39 27.27 -36.14
C GLU A 14 -18.10 27.67 -34.84
N ARG A 15 -17.42 27.50 -33.70
CA ARG A 15 -17.84 28.07 -32.41
C ARG A 15 -17.87 29.59 -32.58
N THR A 16 -19.06 30.16 -32.68
CA THR A 16 -19.29 31.60 -32.84
C THR A 16 -18.84 32.34 -31.59
N ASN A 17 -17.80 33.16 -31.73
CA ASN A 17 -17.41 34.18 -30.76
C ASN A 17 -18.57 35.18 -30.58
N VAL A 18 -19.37 35.00 -29.53
CA VAL A 18 -20.29 36.04 -29.04
C VAL A 18 -19.44 37.05 -28.28
N ILE A 19 -19.11 38.17 -28.92
CA ILE A 19 -18.51 39.35 -28.28
C ILE A 19 -19.63 40.05 -27.49
N PRO A 20 -19.56 40.16 -26.14
CA PRO A 20 -20.49 40.99 -25.39
C PRO A 20 -20.22 42.47 -25.68
N SER A 21 -21.29 43.24 -25.79
CA SER A 21 -21.28 44.68 -26.02
C SER A 21 -20.36 45.43 -25.04
N GLN A 22 -19.54 46.32 -25.58
CA GLN A 22 -18.74 47.30 -24.86
C GLN A 22 -19.62 48.26 -24.06
N ASP A 23 -19.77 48.02 -22.75
CA ASP A 23 -20.03 49.06 -21.76
C ASP A 23 -19.57 48.56 -20.38
N GLY A 24 -18.41 49.06 -19.92
CA GLY A 24 -17.79 48.74 -18.63
C GLY A 24 -16.69 47.67 -18.69
N ILE A 25 -15.45 48.06 -19.00
CA ILE A 25 -14.29 47.15 -18.95
C ILE A 25 -14.01 46.81 -17.48
N HIS A 26 -14.64 45.76 -16.96
CA HIS A 26 -14.09 44.98 -15.86
C HIS A 26 -12.95 44.14 -16.45
N SER A 27 -11.70 44.47 -16.11
CA SER A 27 -10.55 43.64 -16.48
C SER A 27 -10.70 42.25 -15.86
N THR A 28 -10.55 41.17 -16.66
CA THR A 28 -10.51 39.79 -16.15
C THR A 28 -9.52 39.69 -14.98
N PRO A 29 -9.93 39.17 -13.81
CA PRO A 29 -9.03 38.99 -12.69
C PRO A 29 -7.85 38.08 -13.01
N ASP A 30 -6.70 38.23 -12.34
CA ASP A 30 -5.52 37.40 -12.65
C ASP A 30 -5.78 35.91 -12.42
N TRP A 31 -6.60 35.56 -11.42
CA TRP A 31 -6.95 34.17 -11.10
C TRP A 31 -7.93 33.53 -12.10
N CYS A 32 -8.48 34.27 -13.06
CA CYS A 32 -9.28 33.75 -14.18
C CYS A 32 -8.53 33.88 -15.52
N ASN A 33 -7.21 34.01 -15.51
CA ASN A 33 -6.41 34.24 -16.71
C ASN A 33 -5.19 33.31 -16.76
N GLN A 34 -5.27 32.28 -17.60
CA GLN A 34 -4.22 31.28 -17.82
C GLN A 34 -2.88 31.87 -18.29
N LYS A 35 -2.88 33.09 -18.86
CA LYS A 35 -1.64 33.80 -19.25
C LYS A 35 -0.98 34.54 -18.09
N ILE A 36 -1.67 34.71 -16.96
CA ILE A 36 -1.18 35.44 -15.79
C ILE A 36 -1.16 34.52 -14.57
N PHE A 37 -0.10 33.74 -14.44
CA PHE A 37 0.15 32.89 -13.27
C PHE A 37 1.11 33.52 -12.25
N GLN A 38 1.67 34.69 -12.55
CA GLN A 38 2.55 35.43 -11.64
C GLN A 38 2.59 36.94 -11.93
N ARG A 39 2.88 37.74 -10.89
CA ARG A 39 3.27 39.15 -11.00
C ARG A 39 4.40 39.43 -10.02
N ASN A 40 5.50 40.02 -10.50
CA ASN A 40 6.68 40.39 -9.70
C ASN A 40 7.33 39.23 -8.90
N ARG A 41 6.99 37.98 -9.21
CA ARG A 41 7.68 36.80 -8.70
C ARG A 41 9.08 36.74 -9.32
N LEU A 42 10.10 36.53 -8.50
CA LEU A 42 11.48 36.37 -8.95
C LEU A 42 11.63 35.03 -9.70
N PRO A 43 12.59 34.92 -10.64
CA PRO A 43 12.87 33.66 -11.32
C PRO A 43 13.16 32.53 -10.32
N PRO A 44 12.77 31.27 -10.65
CA PRO A 44 13.12 30.13 -9.83
C PRO A 44 14.64 29.91 -9.82
N ARG A 45 15.14 29.37 -8.72
CA ARG A 45 16.56 29.12 -8.46
C ARG A 45 16.70 27.85 -7.64
N SER A 46 17.92 27.31 -7.59
CA SER A 46 18.21 26.14 -6.77
C SER A 46 17.85 26.37 -5.31
N TYR A 47 17.30 25.32 -4.69
CA TYR A 47 16.88 25.37 -3.31
C TYR A 47 18.08 25.63 -2.40
N TYR A 48 18.08 26.80 -1.76
CA TYR A 48 19.06 27.20 -0.77
C TYR A 48 18.44 28.27 0.12
N ILE A 49 18.38 27.97 1.42
CA ILE A 49 17.94 28.87 2.48
C ILE A 49 19.16 29.17 3.36
N PRO A 50 19.68 30.40 3.38
CA PRO A 50 20.77 30.77 4.26
C PRO A 50 20.41 30.58 5.74
N ASP A 51 21.36 30.15 6.57
CA ASP A 51 21.19 30.01 8.04
C ASP A 51 20.75 31.33 8.73
N THR A 52 21.02 32.47 8.09
CA THR A 52 20.63 33.79 8.58
C THR A 52 19.17 34.15 8.27
N SER A 53 18.42 33.31 7.58
CA SER A 53 17.01 33.56 7.22
C SER A 53 16.12 33.52 8.46
N VAL A 54 14.98 34.21 8.39
CA VAL A 54 13.99 34.23 9.48
C VAL A 54 12.74 33.48 9.03
N CYS A 55 12.42 32.40 9.75
CA CYS A 55 11.17 31.68 9.57
C CYS A 55 9.99 32.53 10.08
N LEU A 56 8.97 32.68 9.24
CA LEU A 56 7.73 33.38 9.53
C LEU A 56 6.56 32.43 9.81
N ASN A 57 6.83 31.14 10.05
CA ASN A 57 5.83 30.18 10.52
C ASN A 57 5.32 30.55 11.93
N GLY A 58 4.20 29.95 12.34
CA GLY A 58 3.52 30.14 13.62
C GLY A 58 2.11 30.70 13.45
N LYS A 59 1.60 31.38 14.48
CA LYS A 59 0.24 31.96 14.47
C LYS A 59 0.18 33.24 13.63
N TRP A 60 -0.78 33.31 12.72
CA TRP A 60 -1.12 34.50 11.93
C TRP A 60 -2.56 34.90 12.22
N CYS A 61 -2.89 36.19 12.10
CA CYS A 61 -4.29 36.59 12.08
C CYS A 61 -4.91 36.14 10.76
N PHE A 62 -6.15 35.68 10.80
CA PHE A 62 -6.84 35.08 9.66
C PHE A 62 -8.29 35.52 9.57
N ASN A 63 -8.74 35.76 8.34
CA ASN A 63 -10.14 35.95 8.00
C ASN A 63 -10.52 34.99 6.87
N TYR A 64 -11.68 34.36 6.99
CA TYR A 64 -12.26 33.48 5.97
C TYR A 64 -13.50 34.14 5.37
N SER A 65 -13.58 34.22 4.05
CA SER A 65 -14.70 34.77 3.29
C SER A 65 -15.13 33.81 2.18
N GLN A 66 -16.41 33.84 1.79
CA GLN A 66 -16.95 32.91 0.79
C GLN A 66 -16.59 33.30 -0.65
N SER A 67 -16.21 34.55 -0.88
CA SER A 67 -15.72 35.02 -2.17
C SER A 67 -14.60 36.07 -2.03
N PRO A 68 -13.82 36.32 -3.09
CA PRO A 68 -12.78 37.34 -3.09
C PRO A 68 -13.32 38.75 -2.86
N GLU A 69 -14.54 39.06 -3.30
CA GLU A 69 -15.19 40.37 -3.16
C GLU A 69 -15.67 40.63 -1.74
N GLN A 70 -16.00 39.57 -0.99
CA GLN A 70 -16.39 39.64 0.42
C GLN A 70 -15.18 39.69 1.36
N ALA A 71 -14.02 39.23 0.89
CA ALA A 71 -12.78 39.30 1.66
C ALA A 71 -12.35 40.75 1.91
N PRO A 72 -11.61 41.02 3.00
CA PRO A 72 -11.15 42.36 3.33
C PRO A 72 -10.47 43.07 2.16
N ASP A 73 -10.83 44.34 1.91
CA ASP A 73 -10.22 45.13 0.82
C ASP A 73 -8.76 45.48 1.16
N CYS A 74 -7.86 44.69 0.61
CA CYS A 74 -6.42 44.79 0.80
C CYS A 74 -5.85 46.09 0.19
N LYS A 75 -6.56 46.79 -0.70
CA LYS A 75 -6.11 48.07 -1.27
C LYS A 75 -6.17 49.20 -0.25
N THR A 76 -7.07 49.10 0.73
CA THR A 76 -7.14 50.04 1.86
C THR A 76 -6.16 49.71 2.99
N PHE A 77 -5.38 48.63 2.88
CA PHE A 77 -4.51 48.14 3.94
C PHE A 77 -3.49 49.17 4.46
N SER A 78 -3.04 50.09 3.60
CA SER A 78 -2.11 51.17 3.98
C SER A 78 -2.67 52.13 5.04
N SER A 79 -4.00 52.23 5.17
CA SER A 79 -4.67 53.09 6.16
C SER A 79 -5.07 52.36 7.44
N TRP A 80 -4.86 51.04 7.55
CA TRP A 80 -5.28 50.27 8.71
C TRP A 80 -4.39 50.52 9.94
N SER A 81 -5.03 50.88 11.03
CA SER A 81 -4.53 50.97 12.40
C SER A 81 -4.73 49.63 13.14
N PRO A 82 -4.02 49.36 14.24
CA PRO A 82 -4.30 48.21 15.10
C PRO A 82 -5.74 48.14 15.64
N SER A 83 -6.47 49.25 15.63
CA SER A 83 -7.91 49.32 15.94
C SER A 83 -8.81 48.80 14.81
N ASP A 84 -8.37 48.81 13.55
CA ASP A 84 -9.16 48.32 12.41
C ASP A 84 -9.22 46.79 12.37
N LEU A 85 -8.22 46.12 12.96
CA LEU A 85 -8.24 44.69 13.30
C LEU A 85 -9.27 44.35 14.39
N LYS A 86 -9.82 45.35 15.08
CA LYS A 86 -10.89 45.24 16.09
C LYS A 86 -12.22 45.81 15.58
N SER A 87 -12.32 46.18 14.30
CA SER A 87 -13.56 46.66 13.71
C SER A 87 -14.63 45.57 13.81
N LYS A 88 -15.90 45.95 14.03
CA LYS A 88 -17.00 44.98 14.14
C LYS A 88 -17.37 44.33 12.80
N GLU A 89 -16.84 44.84 11.69
CA GLU A 89 -17.20 44.42 10.33
C GLU A 89 -16.37 43.24 9.82
N ILE A 90 -15.12 43.06 10.31
CA ILE A 90 -14.23 41.96 9.90
C ILE A 90 -13.82 41.15 11.14
N ALA A 91 -14.26 39.88 11.21
CA ALA A 91 -13.86 38.96 12.25
C ALA A 91 -12.48 38.35 11.93
N TRP A 92 -11.49 38.63 12.76
CA TRP A 92 -10.16 38.02 12.71
C TRP A 92 -10.02 36.93 13.77
N ALA A 93 -9.47 35.78 13.37
CA ALA A 93 -9.08 34.69 14.25
C ALA A 93 -7.56 34.44 14.15
N LEU A 94 -7.04 33.48 14.90
CA LEU A 94 -5.67 33.01 14.76
C LEU A 94 -5.65 31.67 14.01
N ILE A 95 -4.73 31.52 13.07
CA ILE A 95 -4.49 30.29 12.30
C ILE A 95 -3.01 29.89 12.37
N ASP A 96 -2.71 28.60 12.35
CA ASP A 96 -1.35 28.09 12.17
C ASP A 96 -0.93 28.16 10.71
N VAL A 97 0.30 28.63 10.50
CA VAL A 97 1.00 28.64 9.21
C VAL A 97 2.36 27.95 9.42
N PRO A 98 2.72 26.92 8.65
CA PRO A 98 1.93 26.33 7.58
C PRO A 98 0.70 25.55 8.06
N GLY A 99 -0.33 25.47 7.22
CA GLY A 99 -1.51 24.63 7.45
C GLY A 99 -2.63 24.87 6.44
N HIS A 100 -3.56 23.93 6.38
CA HIS A 100 -4.80 24.09 5.60
C HIS A 100 -5.93 24.62 6.46
N TRP A 101 -6.71 25.58 5.97
CA TRP A 101 -7.78 26.17 6.78
C TRP A 101 -8.94 25.20 7.02
N GLN A 102 -9.14 24.24 6.11
CA GLN A 102 -10.12 23.14 6.22
C GLN A 102 -9.92 22.32 7.49
N LEU A 103 -8.67 22.09 7.87
CA LEU A 103 -8.29 21.31 9.05
C LEU A 103 -8.18 22.17 10.32
N GLN A 104 -8.45 23.47 10.20
CA GLN A 104 -8.44 24.44 11.29
C GLN A 104 -9.83 25.08 11.52
N GLY A 105 -10.88 24.46 10.97
CA GLY A 105 -12.28 24.80 11.24
C GLY A 105 -12.95 25.76 10.25
N TYR A 106 -12.36 26.00 9.08
CA TYR A 106 -12.92 26.87 8.04
C TYR A 106 -13.22 26.10 6.76
N GLY A 107 -14.34 26.36 6.08
CA GLY A 107 -14.71 25.58 4.91
C GLY A 107 -14.88 24.09 5.25
N ARG A 108 -14.53 23.20 4.31
CA ARG A 108 -14.49 21.76 4.52
C ARG A 108 -13.47 21.10 3.59
N PRO A 109 -12.82 19.98 3.98
CA PRO A 109 -12.14 19.10 3.04
C PRO A 109 -13.11 18.63 1.95
N HIS A 110 -12.60 18.40 0.74
CA HIS A 110 -13.37 17.86 -0.38
C HIS A 110 -12.49 16.84 -1.09
N TYR A 111 -12.94 15.59 -1.20
CA TYR A 111 -12.22 14.56 -1.95
C TYR A 111 -12.95 14.22 -3.24
N THR A 112 -12.25 14.32 -4.36
CA THR A 112 -12.63 13.76 -5.66
C THR A 112 -11.39 13.16 -6.31
N ASN A 113 -11.58 12.10 -7.09
CA ASN A 113 -10.55 11.49 -7.93
C ASN A 113 -10.48 12.24 -9.27
N ILE A 114 -11.40 11.93 -10.19
CA ILE A 114 -11.36 12.48 -11.56
C ILE A 114 -12.15 13.79 -11.66
N VAL A 115 -13.28 13.91 -10.98
CA VAL A 115 -14.20 15.03 -11.24
C VAL A 115 -13.74 16.31 -10.54
N TYR A 116 -13.68 17.42 -11.26
CA TYR A 116 -13.50 18.74 -10.64
C TYR A 116 -14.63 19.04 -9.63
N PRO A 117 -14.32 19.56 -8.43
CA PRO A 117 -15.32 19.90 -7.42
C PRO A 117 -16.05 21.23 -7.69
N PHE A 118 -15.80 21.86 -8.85
CA PHE A 118 -16.36 23.14 -9.26
C PHE A 118 -16.78 23.14 -10.74
N PRO A 119 -17.59 24.11 -11.21
CA PRO A 119 -18.02 24.18 -12.60
C PRO A 119 -16.84 24.26 -13.59
N VAL A 120 -16.79 23.35 -14.55
CA VAL A 120 -15.71 23.25 -15.54
C VAL A 120 -15.95 24.25 -16.68
N CYS A 121 -15.31 25.42 -16.61
CA CYS A 121 -15.40 26.51 -17.58
C CYS A 121 -14.03 27.21 -17.75
N PRO A 122 -12.95 26.51 -18.15
CA PRO A 122 -11.60 27.09 -18.17
C PRO A 122 -11.51 28.32 -19.08
N PRO A 123 -10.83 29.41 -18.68
CA PRO A 123 -10.03 29.57 -17.45
C PRO A 123 -10.81 30.11 -16.24
N GLU A 124 -12.15 30.23 -16.32
CA GLU A 124 -12.98 30.87 -15.30
C GLU A 124 -13.08 30.01 -14.03
N THR A 125 -13.12 30.68 -12.87
CA THR A 125 -13.35 30.05 -11.57
C THR A 125 -14.78 30.29 -11.09
N PRO A 126 -15.34 29.46 -10.19
CA PRO A 126 -16.63 29.74 -9.56
C PRO A 126 -16.65 31.11 -8.85
N THR A 127 -17.80 31.77 -8.86
CA THR A 127 -18.03 33.04 -8.14
C THR A 127 -17.89 32.87 -6.63
N GLU A 128 -18.41 31.76 -6.10
CA GLU A 128 -18.18 31.33 -4.72
C GLU A 128 -16.80 30.68 -4.63
N ASN A 129 -15.78 31.51 -4.47
CA ASN A 129 -14.39 31.09 -4.36
C ASN A 129 -13.85 31.42 -2.96
N PRO A 130 -13.84 30.43 -2.03
CA PRO A 130 -13.37 30.64 -0.68
C PRO A 130 -12.01 31.33 -0.62
N THR A 131 -11.94 32.36 0.22
CA THR A 131 -10.79 33.26 0.26
C THR A 131 -10.31 33.42 1.70
N GLY A 132 -9.05 33.04 1.93
CA GLY A 132 -8.35 33.19 3.20
C GLY A 132 -7.44 34.42 3.20
N THR A 133 -7.69 35.39 4.08
CA THR A 133 -6.83 36.58 4.25
C THR A 133 -5.99 36.43 5.51
N TYR A 134 -4.67 36.35 5.35
CA TYR A 134 -3.69 36.19 6.40
C TYR A 134 -3.01 37.53 6.70
N TYR A 135 -2.76 37.81 7.97
CA TYR A 135 -2.06 39.00 8.43
C TYR A 135 -1.06 38.67 9.53
N ARG A 136 0.15 39.21 9.43
CA ARG A 136 1.17 39.08 10.48
C ARG A 136 2.03 40.33 10.59
N ASN A 137 2.45 40.63 11.81
CA ASN A 137 3.53 41.57 12.08
C ASN A 137 4.84 40.81 12.27
N PHE A 138 5.94 41.35 11.78
CA PHE A 138 7.27 40.81 12.02
C PHE A 138 8.30 41.94 12.15
N ASP A 139 9.31 41.71 12.96
CA ASP A 139 10.44 42.61 13.11
C ASP A 139 11.62 42.13 12.26
N LEU A 140 12.44 43.07 11.80
CA LEU A 140 13.67 42.73 11.09
C LEU A 140 14.81 42.54 12.10
N PRO A 141 15.60 41.46 11.98
CA PRO A 141 16.85 41.34 12.73
C PRO A 141 17.77 42.54 12.45
N PRO A 142 18.54 43.02 13.44
CA PRO A 142 19.50 44.11 13.23
C PRO A 142 20.54 43.83 12.12
N ALA A 143 20.84 42.55 11.87
CA ALA A 143 21.75 42.12 10.79
C ALA A 143 21.18 42.32 9.37
N PHE A 144 19.88 42.58 9.23
CA PHE A 144 19.21 42.81 7.94
C PHE A 144 19.28 44.30 7.56
N ASP A 145 20.51 44.82 7.51
CA ASP A 145 20.82 46.23 7.25
C ASP A 145 20.63 46.63 5.77
N GLU A 146 21.01 47.87 5.43
CA GLU A 146 20.92 48.42 4.06
C GLU A 146 21.81 47.69 3.03
N ASN A 147 22.74 46.84 3.48
CA ASN A 147 23.59 46.04 2.60
C ASN A 147 22.95 44.68 2.24
N LYS A 148 21.72 44.43 2.69
CA LYS A 148 20.97 43.20 2.40
C LYS A 148 19.81 43.48 1.46
N GLN A 149 19.69 42.65 0.43
CA GLN A 149 18.46 42.44 -0.33
C GLN A 149 17.59 41.47 0.47
N LEU A 150 16.35 41.85 0.73
CA LEU A 150 15.40 41.05 1.48
C LEU A 150 14.38 40.44 0.54
N ARG A 151 14.16 39.13 0.66
CA ARG A 151 13.17 38.37 -0.12
C ARG A 151 12.19 37.67 0.80
N LEU A 152 10.90 37.76 0.49
CA LEU A 152 9.90 36.87 1.07
C LEU A 152 9.78 35.66 0.16
N ARG A 153 9.91 34.47 0.75
CA ARG A 153 9.74 33.18 0.08
C ARG A 153 8.57 32.43 0.71
N PHE A 154 7.68 31.95 -0.12
CA PHE A 154 6.62 31.00 0.22
C PHE A 154 6.93 29.68 -0.48
N ASP A 155 7.10 28.59 0.26
CA ASP A 155 7.42 27.28 -0.33
C ASP A 155 6.20 26.53 -0.90
N GLY A 156 4.98 26.99 -0.59
CA GLY A 156 3.73 26.41 -1.11
C GLY A 156 2.49 27.12 -0.55
N VAL A 157 1.63 27.59 -1.46
CA VAL A 157 0.37 28.27 -1.16
C VAL A 157 -0.69 27.77 -2.13
N ASP A 158 -1.74 27.16 -1.61
CA ASP A 158 -2.80 26.57 -2.42
C ASP A 158 -4.05 27.47 -2.48
N SER A 159 -4.57 27.88 -3.66
CA SER A 159 -4.03 27.61 -5.02
C SER A 159 -3.39 28.83 -5.70
N ALA A 160 -3.78 30.04 -5.27
CA ALA A 160 -3.17 31.28 -5.72
C ALA A 160 -3.20 32.34 -4.63
N PHE A 161 -2.30 33.32 -4.69
CA PHE A 161 -2.31 34.42 -3.73
C PHE A 161 -1.79 35.74 -4.24
N TYR A 162 -2.29 36.81 -3.63
CA TYR A 162 -1.73 38.15 -3.70
C TYR A 162 -0.99 38.49 -2.40
N LEU A 163 0.08 39.29 -2.51
CA LEU A 163 0.95 39.68 -1.41
C LEU A 163 1.00 41.20 -1.26
N TRP A 164 0.80 41.69 -0.02
CA TRP A 164 1.05 43.08 0.36
C TRP A 164 2.05 43.15 1.51
N LEU A 165 2.90 44.18 1.48
CA LEU A 165 3.81 44.53 2.56
C LEU A 165 3.68 46.01 2.87
N ASN A 166 3.40 46.34 4.14
CA ASN A 166 3.28 47.72 4.62
C ASN A 166 2.32 48.60 3.78
N GLY A 167 1.21 48.02 3.30
CA GLY A 167 0.23 48.73 2.49
C GLY A 167 0.52 48.77 0.99
N VAL A 168 1.64 48.20 0.53
CA VAL A 168 2.02 48.16 -0.89
C VAL A 168 1.81 46.76 -1.46
N GLU A 169 1.15 46.66 -2.61
CA GLU A 169 1.01 45.41 -3.35
C GLU A 169 2.36 44.99 -3.94
N ILE A 170 2.81 43.79 -3.60
CA ILE A 170 4.11 43.26 -4.00
C ILE A 170 3.96 42.40 -5.24
N GLY A 171 3.00 41.47 -5.28
CA GLY A 171 2.85 40.56 -6.40
C GLY A 171 1.75 39.51 -6.26
N TYR A 172 1.74 38.59 -7.22
CA TYR A 172 0.76 37.50 -7.37
C TYR A 172 1.47 36.21 -7.80
N SER A 173 0.97 35.03 -7.41
CA SER A 173 1.50 33.72 -7.82
C SER A 173 0.43 32.63 -7.84
N GLN A 174 0.53 31.71 -8.82
CA GLN A 174 -0.13 30.39 -8.90
C GLN A 174 0.93 29.27 -8.92
N GLY A 175 0.49 28.01 -8.79
CA GLY A 175 1.37 26.83 -8.72
C GLY A 175 1.57 26.41 -7.29
N SER A 176 0.62 25.64 -6.78
CA SER A 176 0.46 25.43 -5.35
C SER A 176 1.70 24.81 -4.70
N ARG A 177 2.42 23.94 -5.41
CA ARG A 177 3.58 23.19 -4.87
C ARG A 177 4.91 23.82 -5.28
N ASN A 178 4.85 24.94 -6.01
CA ASN A 178 6.00 25.69 -6.48
C ASN A 178 6.32 26.86 -5.52
N PRO A 179 7.61 27.12 -5.27
CA PRO A 179 7.98 28.24 -4.44
C PRO A 179 7.78 29.58 -5.15
N ALA A 180 7.42 30.60 -4.38
CA ALA A 180 7.31 31.98 -4.83
C ALA A 180 8.19 32.92 -4.01
N GLU A 181 9.18 33.55 -4.66
CA GLU A 181 10.05 34.56 -4.05
C GLU A 181 9.73 35.97 -4.57
N PHE A 182 9.73 36.96 -3.67
CA PHE A 182 9.51 38.38 -4.01
C PHE A 182 10.59 39.26 -3.38
N ASP A 183 11.19 40.17 -4.15
CA ASP A 183 12.10 41.19 -3.59
C ASP A 183 11.28 42.28 -2.89
N VAL A 184 11.46 42.38 -1.57
CA VAL A 184 10.74 43.33 -0.71
C VAL A 184 11.63 44.42 -0.14
N THR A 185 12.88 44.51 -0.60
CA THR A 185 13.91 45.40 -0.04
C THR A 185 13.46 46.87 0.05
N LYS A 186 12.71 47.35 -0.95
CA LYS A 186 12.25 48.75 -1.01
C LYS A 186 11.01 49.04 -0.15
N HIS A 187 10.33 48.00 0.33
CA HIS A 187 9.03 48.11 0.98
C HIS A 187 9.09 47.77 2.47
N VAL A 188 10.18 47.16 2.93
CA VAL A 188 10.45 46.98 4.35
C VAL A 188 10.81 48.31 5.04
N VAL A 189 10.48 48.41 6.32
CA VAL A 189 10.84 49.53 7.19
C VAL A 189 11.72 49.00 8.32
N ARG A 190 12.99 49.45 8.36
CA ARG A 190 13.94 49.05 9.39
C ARG A 190 13.69 49.76 10.72
N GLY A 191 13.92 49.07 11.83
CA GLY A 191 13.73 49.61 13.18
C GLY A 191 12.26 49.78 13.60
N LYS A 192 11.30 49.29 12.80
CA LYS A 192 9.87 49.25 13.12
C LYS A 192 9.28 47.89 12.71
N PRO A 193 8.15 47.48 13.31
CA PRO A 193 7.42 46.30 12.86
C PRO A 193 6.95 46.47 11.42
N ASN A 194 7.11 45.42 10.63
CA ASN A 194 6.63 45.29 9.27
C ASN A 194 5.35 44.46 9.25
N ARG A 195 4.45 44.78 8.33
CA ARG A 195 3.11 44.17 8.23
C ARG A 195 2.96 43.46 6.91
N ILE A 196 2.78 42.14 6.96
CA ILE A 196 2.48 41.32 5.79
C ILE A 196 0.99 41.00 5.76
N LEU A 197 0.40 41.06 4.56
CA LEU A 197 -0.94 40.58 4.29
C LEU A 197 -0.90 39.69 3.05
N VAL A 198 -1.54 38.53 3.13
CA VAL A 198 -1.62 37.55 2.04
C VAL A 198 -3.08 37.20 1.81
N LYS A 199 -3.58 37.39 0.59
CA LYS A 199 -4.94 36.99 0.21
C LYS A 199 -4.84 35.74 -0.65
N VAL A 200 -5.26 34.61 -0.11
CA VAL A 200 -5.22 33.28 -0.74
C VAL A 200 -6.59 32.92 -1.28
N LEU A 201 -6.63 32.43 -2.51
CA LEU A 201 -7.82 31.99 -3.24
C LEU A 201 -7.81 30.45 -3.32
N GLN A 202 -8.94 29.82 -3.06
CA GLN A 202 -9.08 28.37 -3.18
C GLN A 202 -9.01 27.92 -4.64
N TRP A 203 -9.66 28.65 -5.55
CA TRP A 203 -9.70 28.34 -6.97
C TRP A 203 -8.99 29.43 -7.80
N CYS A 204 -8.24 29.01 -8.81
CA CYS A 204 -7.66 29.86 -9.85
C CYS A 204 -7.63 29.10 -11.18
N SER A 205 -7.22 29.76 -12.27
CA SER A 205 -7.01 29.09 -13.55
C SER A 205 -6.03 27.91 -13.44
N GLY A 206 -5.04 28.00 -12.55
CA GLY A 206 -4.11 26.90 -12.26
C GLY A 206 -4.76 25.67 -11.64
N SER A 207 -5.94 25.79 -11.01
CA SER A 207 -6.66 24.64 -10.44
C SER A 207 -7.12 23.63 -11.50
N TYR A 208 -7.25 24.04 -12.77
CA TYR A 208 -7.53 23.14 -13.91
C TYR A 208 -6.32 22.30 -14.34
N ILE A 209 -5.14 22.52 -13.76
CA ILE A 209 -3.95 21.71 -13.98
C ILE A 209 -3.36 21.22 -12.64
N GLU A 210 -4.19 21.15 -11.59
CA GLU A 210 -3.85 20.65 -10.26
C GLU A 210 -4.94 19.69 -9.75
N ASP A 211 -5.44 18.83 -10.65
CA ASP A 211 -6.57 17.91 -10.48
C ASP A 211 -6.11 16.49 -10.11
N GLN A 212 -5.21 16.38 -9.13
CA GLN A 212 -4.74 15.07 -8.66
C GLN A 212 -5.80 14.35 -7.82
N ASP A 213 -5.77 13.02 -7.84
CA ASP A 213 -6.55 12.15 -6.94
C ASP A 213 -6.09 12.27 -5.47
N GLN A 214 -6.55 13.33 -4.80
CA GLN A 214 -6.21 13.67 -3.42
C GLN A 214 -7.25 14.62 -2.82
N TRP A 215 -7.08 14.99 -1.55
CA TRP A 215 -7.93 16.02 -0.92
C TRP A 215 -7.67 17.43 -1.49
N TRP A 216 -8.75 18.10 -1.88
CA TRP A 216 -8.77 19.54 -2.16
C TRP A 216 -8.74 20.34 -0.87
N LEU A 217 -7.56 20.84 -0.53
CA LEU A 217 -7.29 21.66 0.66
C LEU A 217 -6.54 22.93 0.27
N SER A 218 -6.75 24.03 1.00
CA SER A 218 -6.18 25.32 0.61
C SER A 218 -5.59 26.10 1.79
N GLY A 219 -4.72 27.06 1.49
CA GLY A 219 -4.00 27.86 2.48
C GLY A 219 -2.49 27.91 2.25
N ILE A 220 -1.79 28.59 3.16
CA ILE A 220 -0.33 28.65 3.18
C ILE A 220 0.15 27.36 3.85
N PHE A 221 0.38 26.30 3.07
CA PHE A 221 0.57 24.95 3.60
C PHE A 221 2.04 24.49 3.67
N ARG A 222 2.98 25.30 3.17
CA ARG A 222 4.43 25.13 3.40
C ARG A 222 5.05 26.42 3.95
N ASP A 223 6.33 26.32 4.32
CA ASP A 223 7.07 27.36 5.04
C ASP A 223 7.05 28.74 4.38
N VAL A 224 7.08 29.77 5.25
CA VAL A 224 7.29 31.17 4.87
C VAL A 224 8.60 31.66 5.46
N GLN A 225 9.50 32.17 4.63
CA GLN A 225 10.85 32.60 5.03
C GLN A 225 11.13 34.04 4.58
N LEU A 226 11.77 34.81 5.45
CA LEU A 226 12.41 36.08 5.09
C LEU A 226 13.92 35.85 4.92
N ILE A 227 14.37 35.93 3.67
CA ILE A 227 15.75 35.66 3.28
C ILE A 227 16.49 36.98 3.11
N ALA A 228 17.71 37.07 3.67
CA ALA A 228 18.60 38.23 3.50
C ALA A 228 19.86 37.84 2.74
N LEU A 229 19.99 38.34 1.51
CA LEU A 229 21.17 38.14 0.66
C LEU A 229 21.99 39.43 0.55
N PRO A 230 23.32 39.38 0.38
CA PRO A 230 24.10 40.60 0.12
C PRO A 230 23.62 41.33 -1.15
N VAL A 231 23.34 42.63 -1.04
CA VAL A 231 22.73 43.40 -2.15
C VAL A 231 23.68 43.61 -3.34
N ARG A 232 24.99 43.78 -3.06
CA ARG A 232 25.98 44.13 -4.10
C ARG A 232 26.74 42.93 -4.66
N THR A 233 27.09 41.96 -3.82
CA THR A 233 28.00 40.87 -4.19
C THR A 233 27.48 39.54 -3.67
N ARG A 234 26.92 38.70 -4.54
CA ARG A 234 26.33 37.39 -4.18
C ARG A 234 26.31 36.43 -5.36
N ILE A 235 26.24 35.14 -5.05
CA ILE A 235 25.74 34.09 -5.93
C ILE A 235 24.21 34.15 -5.92
N GLU A 236 23.61 34.22 -7.11
CA GLU A 236 22.16 34.32 -7.35
C GLU A 236 21.55 32.93 -7.57
N ASP A 237 22.17 32.11 -8.41
CA ASP A 237 21.82 30.70 -8.66
C ASP A 237 23.08 29.87 -8.91
N PHE A 238 22.97 28.55 -8.77
CA PHE A 238 24.06 27.61 -9.03
C PHE A 238 23.55 26.29 -9.62
N PHE A 239 24.30 25.73 -10.57
CA PHE A 239 24.05 24.42 -11.14
C PHE A 239 25.32 23.56 -11.14
N ILE A 240 25.22 22.39 -10.52
CA ILE A 240 26.28 21.42 -10.34
C ILE A 240 25.99 20.22 -11.24
N ARG A 241 26.94 19.85 -12.10
CA ARG A 241 26.85 18.64 -12.94
C ARG A 241 28.10 17.80 -12.79
N THR A 242 27.91 16.50 -12.58
CA THR A 242 29.01 15.52 -12.56
C THR A 242 28.99 14.73 -13.85
N GLN A 243 30.11 14.74 -14.58
CA GLN A 243 30.30 13.97 -15.79
C GLN A 243 31.39 12.92 -15.55
N LEU A 244 31.00 11.65 -15.53
CA LEU A 244 31.94 10.53 -15.49
C LEU A 244 32.53 10.29 -16.89
N ASP A 245 33.76 9.77 -16.94
CA ASP A 245 34.36 9.31 -18.18
C ASP A 245 33.70 8.01 -18.70
N GLU A 246 34.08 7.56 -19.90
CA GLU A 246 33.50 6.36 -20.53
C GLU A 246 33.74 5.06 -19.74
N LYS A 247 34.76 5.04 -18.87
CA LYS A 247 35.05 3.90 -17.98
C LYS A 247 34.37 4.04 -16.62
N TYR A 248 33.71 5.17 -16.39
CA TYR A 248 33.18 5.59 -15.12
C TYR A 248 34.27 5.63 -14.03
N GLU A 249 35.54 5.89 -14.35
CA GLU A 249 36.62 5.94 -13.38
C GLU A 249 36.79 7.37 -12.85
N ASP A 250 37.15 8.31 -13.72
CA ASP A 250 37.34 9.72 -13.36
C ASP A 250 36.08 10.56 -13.63
N ALA A 251 36.00 11.75 -13.04
CA ALA A 251 34.91 12.70 -13.27
C ALA A 251 35.39 14.12 -13.55
N ILE A 252 34.52 14.89 -14.21
CA ILE A 252 34.56 16.34 -14.27
C ILE A 252 33.39 16.89 -13.46
N LEU A 253 33.70 17.71 -12.45
CA LEU A 253 32.73 18.51 -11.72
C LEU A 253 32.57 19.85 -12.43
N ASN A 254 31.42 20.07 -13.07
CA ASN A 254 31.07 21.32 -13.72
C ASN A 254 30.18 22.15 -12.79
N THR A 255 30.52 23.43 -12.64
CA THR A 255 29.76 24.39 -11.83
C THR A 255 29.43 25.62 -12.66
N ASP A 256 28.15 25.92 -12.83
CA ASP A 256 27.67 27.18 -13.40
C ASP A 256 27.05 28.03 -12.30
N LEU A 257 27.53 29.26 -12.15
CA LEU A 257 27.03 30.21 -11.16
C LEU A 257 26.52 31.47 -11.86
N ASP A 258 25.31 31.89 -11.52
CA ASP A 258 24.83 33.23 -11.80
C ASP A 258 25.24 34.13 -10.63
N VAL A 259 25.88 35.26 -10.91
CA VAL A 259 26.47 36.13 -9.89
C VAL A 259 26.08 37.59 -10.10
N VAL A 260 25.97 38.31 -8.99
CA VAL A 260 25.87 39.77 -8.95
C VAL A 260 27.09 40.28 -8.21
N LEU A 261 27.90 41.13 -8.83
CA LEU A 261 29.19 41.57 -8.29
C LEU A 261 29.27 43.10 -8.18
N GLY A 262 29.57 43.61 -6.99
CA GLY A 262 29.76 45.05 -6.73
C GLY A 262 31.20 45.51 -6.85
N ASP A 263 32.15 44.58 -6.93
CA ASP A 263 33.59 44.77 -7.04
C ASP A 263 34.19 43.55 -7.76
N ASP A 264 35.45 43.65 -8.20
CA ASP A 264 36.21 42.45 -8.56
C ASP A 264 36.27 41.50 -7.35
N CYS A 265 36.10 40.21 -7.61
CA CYS A 265 35.97 39.18 -6.58
C CYS A 265 36.85 37.96 -6.88
N CYS A 266 37.10 37.16 -5.86
CA CYS A 266 37.70 35.84 -5.98
C CYS A 266 36.67 34.81 -5.51
N LEU A 267 36.26 33.92 -6.40
CA LEU A 267 35.45 32.76 -6.09
C LEU A 267 36.36 31.60 -5.69
N SER A 268 36.17 31.05 -4.50
CA SER A 268 36.77 29.80 -4.06
C SER A 268 35.76 28.68 -4.19
N ILE A 269 36.13 27.59 -4.85
CA ILE A 269 35.34 26.36 -4.96
C ILE A 269 36.11 25.27 -4.23
N THR A 270 35.52 24.70 -3.18
CA THR A 270 36.17 23.67 -2.36
C THR A 270 35.29 22.43 -2.26
N LEU A 271 35.80 21.29 -2.72
CA LEU A 271 35.15 19.99 -2.58
C LEU A 271 35.78 19.23 -1.40
N ARG A 272 34.95 18.78 -0.47
CA ARG A 272 35.37 17.98 0.69
C ARG A 272 34.72 16.61 0.70
N ASP A 273 35.45 15.63 1.20
CA ASP A 273 34.91 14.29 1.43
C ASP A 273 34.02 14.23 2.69
N ALA A 274 33.44 13.06 2.97
CA ALA A 274 32.54 12.85 4.10
C ALA A 274 33.22 13.07 5.47
N GLU A 275 34.55 12.99 5.54
CA GLU A 275 35.35 13.27 6.73
C GLU A 275 35.81 14.74 6.81
N GLY A 276 35.41 15.59 5.86
CA GLY A 276 35.73 17.02 5.82
C GLY A 276 37.10 17.36 5.21
N ARG A 277 37.82 16.36 4.68
CA ARG A 277 39.14 16.57 4.06
C ARG A 277 38.95 17.17 2.67
N ILE A 278 39.81 18.12 2.31
CA ILE A 278 39.78 18.77 0.99
C ILE A 278 40.22 17.74 -0.06
N VAL A 279 39.33 17.47 -1.00
CA VAL A 279 39.60 16.64 -2.19
C VAL A 279 40.18 17.50 -3.28
N GLN A 280 39.60 18.69 -3.49
CA GLN A 280 40.05 19.66 -4.48
C GLN A 280 39.62 21.07 -4.05
N ALA A 281 40.45 22.06 -4.36
CA ALA A 281 40.15 23.47 -4.08
C ALA A 281 40.74 24.36 -5.17
N GLU A 282 39.92 25.24 -5.74
CA GLU A 282 40.34 26.17 -6.79
C GLU A 282 39.85 27.59 -6.50
N ARG A 283 40.62 28.58 -6.96
CA ARG A 283 40.31 30.00 -6.83
C ARG A 283 40.27 30.66 -8.20
N ILE A 284 39.17 31.35 -8.47
CA ILE A 284 38.86 31.96 -9.77
C ILE A 284 38.68 33.46 -9.57
N SER A 285 39.37 34.26 -10.37
CA SER A 285 39.18 35.71 -10.36
C SER A 285 37.98 36.09 -11.22
N LEU A 286 37.06 36.86 -10.65
CA LEU A 286 35.86 37.37 -11.31
C LEU A 286 35.94 38.89 -11.39
N SER A 287 35.73 39.44 -12.58
CA SER A 287 35.62 40.88 -12.74
C SER A 287 34.24 41.37 -12.32
N LEU A 288 34.12 42.62 -11.87
CA LEU A 288 32.84 43.25 -11.53
C LEU A 288 31.78 43.13 -12.66
N LYS A 289 32.22 42.99 -13.92
CA LYS A 289 31.33 42.85 -15.09
C LYS A 289 30.79 41.44 -15.29
N SER A 290 31.34 40.44 -14.59
CA SER A 290 30.90 39.05 -14.70
C SER A 290 29.50 38.92 -14.12
N THR A 291 28.58 38.36 -14.90
CA THR A 291 27.23 37.97 -14.47
C THR A 291 27.07 36.46 -14.35
N LYS A 292 28.00 35.70 -14.95
CA LYS A 292 28.05 34.23 -14.91
C LYS A 292 29.49 33.75 -14.71
N CYS A 293 29.65 32.58 -14.10
CA CYS A 293 30.91 31.87 -13.99
C CYS A 293 30.67 30.38 -14.20
N SER A 294 31.21 29.83 -15.29
CA SER A 294 31.27 28.39 -15.56
C SER A 294 32.69 27.90 -15.32
N HIS A 295 32.83 26.80 -14.58
CA HIS A 295 34.13 26.23 -14.26
C HIS A 295 34.07 24.70 -14.21
N SER A 296 35.16 24.05 -14.59
CA SER A 296 35.26 22.59 -14.68
C SER A 296 36.47 22.10 -13.90
N ILE A 297 36.25 21.17 -12.98
CA ILE A 297 37.26 20.64 -12.06
C ILE A 297 37.39 19.14 -12.32
N LYS A 298 38.62 18.67 -12.58
CA LYS A 298 38.89 17.22 -12.73
C LYS A 298 38.99 16.56 -11.36
N ILE A 299 38.24 15.50 -11.16
CA ILE A 299 38.21 14.71 -9.93
C ILE A 299 38.61 13.28 -10.28
N PRO A 300 39.81 12.83 -9.92
CA PRO A 300 40.23 11.46 -10.19
C PRO A 300 39.52 10.49 -9.26
N ASN A 301 39.01 9.39 -9.81
CA ASN A 301 38.40 8.27 -9.09
C ASN A 301 37.47 8.67 -7.91
N PRO A 302 36.43 9.51 -8.12
CA PRO A 302 35.49 9.86 -7.06
C PRO A 302 34.68 8.64 -6.62
N ARG A 303 34.31 8.61 -5.35
CA ARG A 303 33.30 7.67 -4.85
C ARG A 303 31.95 8.06 -5.44
N LYS A 304 31.34 7.11 -6.14
CA LYS A 304 30.06 7.34 -6.84
C LYS A 304 28.89 7.26 -5.88
N TRP A 305 27.85 8.01 -6.20
CA TRP A 305 26.57 7.96 -5.51
C TRP A 305 25.64 6.95 -6.21
N THR A 306 24.98 6.11 -5.43
CA THR A 306 23.89 5.22 -5.85
C THR A 306 22.88 5.06 -4.70
N ALA A 307 21.71 4.48 -4.96
CA ALA A 307 20.74 4.14 -3.91
C ALA A 307 21.28 3.12 -2.87
N GLU A 308 22.25 2.30 -3.26
CA GLU A 308 22.89 1.29 -2.39
C GLU A 308 24.08 1.86 -1.61
N THR A 309 24.83 2.79 -2.22
CA THR A 309 25.99 3.46 -1.63
C THR A 309 25.88 4.98 -1.83
N PRO A 310 25.08 5.69 -1.00
CA PRO A 310 24.79 7.11 -1.17
C PRO A 310 25.94 8.00 -0.68
N TYR A 311 27.10 7.91 -1.34
CA TYR A 311 28.27 8.70 -0.97
C TYR A 311 28.12 10.16 -1.40
N LEU A 312 28.18 11.08 -0.43
CA LEU A 312 28.06 12.52 -0.66
C LEU A 312 29.35 13.24 -0.28
N TYR A 313 29.76 14.15 -1.16
CA TYR A 313 30.77 15.18 -0.90
C TYR A 313 30.09 16.48 -0.45
N ASN A 314 30.84 17.37 0.19
CA ASN A 314 30.39 18.73 0.50
C ASN A 314 31.12 19.72 -0.42
N LEU A 315 30.36 20.41 -1.27
CA LEU A 315 30.85 21.46 -2.15
C LEU A 315 30.55 22.83 -1.55
N GLU A 316 31.59 23.64 -1.37
CA GLU A 316 31.50 24.99 -0.82
C GLU A 316 31.94 26.02 -1.86
N PHE A 317 31.05 26.98 -2.13
CA PHE A 317 31.35 28.19 -2.90
C PHE A 317 31.53 29.35 -1.94
N CYS A 318 32.67 30.03 -1.97
CA CYS A 318 32.93 31.23 -1.18
C CYS A 318 33.35 32.39 -2.08
N LEU A 319 32.62 33.51 -2.01
CA LEU A 319 32.90 34.71 -2.78
C LEU A 319 33.62 35.74 -1.91
N PHE A 320 34.85 36.09 -2.25
CA PHE A 320 35.68 37.07 -1.56
C PHE A 320 35.80 38.36 -2.38
N SER A 321 35.72 39.54 -1.77
CA SER A 321 36.00 40.79 -2.47
C SER A 321 37.51 41.01 -2.53
N VAL A 322 38.07 41.49 -3.64
CA VAL A 322 39.52 41.81 -3.70
C VAL A 322 39.91 42.96 -2.74
N LYS A 323 38.93 43.73 -2.25
CA LYS A 323 39.14 44.78 -1.24
C LYS A 323 39.17 44.24 0.19
N ARG A 324 38.72 43.00 0.41
CA ARG A 324 38.63 42.39 1.74
C ARG A 324 38.78 40.87 1.64
N ASP A 325 39.94 40.36 2.07
CA ASP A 325 40.29 38.94 1.92
C ASP A 325 39.49 37.99 2.84
N THR A 326 39.04 38.45 4.02
CA THR A 326 38.24 37.65 4.97
C THR A 326 37.32 38.52 5.84
N PRO A 327 36.16 38.01 6.31
CA PRO A 327 35.49 36.76 5.91
C PRO A 327 34.89 36.85 4.48
N PRO A 328 34.46 35.73 3.86
CA PRO A 328 33.80 35.77 2.55
C PRO A 328 32.52 36.62 2.60
N VAL A 329 32.19 37.25 1.47
CA VAL A 329 31.01 38.12 1.31
C VAL A 329 29.73 37.29 1.23
N HIS A 330 29.78 36.15 0.53
CA HIS A 330 28.69 35.17 0.48
C HIS A 330 29.29 33.76 0.40
N SER A 331 28.62 32.79 0.99
CA SER A 331 29.01 31.38 0.88
C SER A 331 27.78 30.49 0.73
N ILE A 332 27.91 29.44 -0.07
CA ILE A 332 26.89 28.41 -0.28
C ILE A 332 27.55 27.05 -0.09
N ARG A 333 26.86 26.14 0.60
CA ARG A 333 27.26 24.74 0.75
C ARG A 333 26.18 23.84 0.15
N HIS A 334 26.60 22.81 -0.57
CA HIS A 334 25.69 21.85 -1.17
C HIS A 334 26.29 20.45 -1.16
N ALA A 335 25.46 19.43 -0.93
CA ALA A 335 25.89 18.04 -1.04
C ALA A 335 26.02 17.62 -2.51
N VAL A 336 27.05 16.85 -2.86
CA VAL A 336 27.27 16.42 -4.25
C VAL A 336 27.51 14.91 -4.30
N GLY A 337 26.72 14.20 -5.10
CA GLY A 337 26.91 12.79 -5.42
C GLY A 337 27.40 12.65 -6.85
N PHE A 338 28.55 12.00 -7.07
CA PHE A 338 29.05 11.73 -8.41
C PHE A 338 28.30 10.56 -9.03
N ARG A 339 27.55 10.82 -10.10
CA ARG A 339 26.89 9.79 -10.90
C ARG A 339 26.84 10.16 -12.38
N SER A 340 26.50 9.20 -13.22
CA SER A 340 25.99 9.42 -14.58
C SER A 340 24.70 8.64 -14.77
N VAL A 341 23.70 9.23 -15.43
CA VAL A 341 22.42 8.60 -15.78
C VAL A 341 22.31 8.64 -17.29
N GLU A 342 22.04 7.50 -17.93
CA GLU A 342 22.00 7.40 -19.39
C GLU A 342 21.11 6.25 -19.86
N LEU A 343 20.61 6.33 -21.08
CA LEU A 343 20.10 5.17 -21.80
C LEU A 343 21.25 4.46 -22.50
N LYS A 344 21.44 3.18 -22.19
CA LYS A 344 22.47 2.34 -22.81
C LYS A 344 21.87 1.00 -23.19
N ASN A 345 21.96 0.67 -24.48
CA ASN A 345 21.32 -0.53 -25.06
C ASN A 345 19.85 -0.63 -24.65
N GLY A 346 19.09 0.46 -24.71
CA GLY A 346 17.67 0.48 -24.35
C GLY A 346 17.32 0.43 -22.87
N ASN A 347 18.28 0.32 -21.94
CA ASN A 347 17.99 0.39 -20.50
C ASN A 347 18.47 1.69 -19.86
N ILE A 348 17.75 2.13 -18.83
CA ILE A 348 18.22 3.16 -17.89
C ILE A 348 19.39 2.58 -17.11
N CYS A 349 20.55 3.22 -17.27
CA CYS A 349 21.78 2.87 -16.59
C CYS A 349 22.19 4.01 -15.65
N VAL A 350 22.69 3.65 -14.46
CA VAL A 350 23.43 4.55 -13.58
C VAL A 350 24.87 4.05 -13.47
N ASN A 351 25.84 4.93 -13.74
CA ASN A 351 27.27 4.60 -13.74
C ASN A 351 27.59 3.39 -14.65
N GLY A 352 26.92 3.28 -15.79
CA GLY A 352 27.08 2.21 -16.77
C GLY A 352 26.40 0.88 -16.43
N LYS A 353 25.64 0.81 -15.34
CA LYS A 353 24.94 -0.39 -14.88
C LYS A 353 23.42 -0.17 -14.97
N ALA A 354 22.72 -1.08 -15.66
CA ALA A 354 21.26 -1.11 -15.67
C ALA A 354 20.72 -1.33 -14.26
N ILE A 355 19.74 -0.52 -13.85
CA ILE A 355 19.13 -0.55 -12.52
C ILE A 355 17.71 -1.14 -12.56
N THR A 356 17.23 -1.62 -11.42
CA THR A 356 15.82 -2.02 -11.25
C THR A 356 15.12 -1.15 -10.21
N PHE A 357 13.95 -0.63 -10.56
CA PHE A 357 13.10 0.16 -9.69
C PHE A 357 12.23 -0.74 -8.82
N HIS A 358 12.50 -0.69 -7.51
CA HIS A 358 11.62 -1.18 -6.46
C HIS A 358 11.00 0.05 -5.79
N GLY A 359 10.05 0.66 -6.49
CA GLY A 359 9.53 1.98 -6.16
C GLY A 359 8.15 1.98 -5.50
N THR A 360 7.77 3.15 -5.00
CA THR A 360 6.39 3.48 -4.60
C THR A 360 6.09 4.95 -4.96
N ASN A 361 4.83 5.22 -5.31
CA ASN A 361 4.28 6.56 -5.36
C ASN A 361 4.10 7.06 -3.92
N ARG A 362 4.25 8.37 -3.72
CA ARG A 362 4.13 9.02 -2.41
C ARG A 362 3.59 10.44 -2.57
N HIS A 363 2.36 10.64 -2.10
CA HIS A 363 1.82 11.96 -1.81
C HIS A 363 2.35 12.57 -0.49
N ASP A 364 2.33 13.90 -0.40
CA ASP A 364 2.50 14.59 0.88
C ASP A 364 1.18 14.49 1.67
N ASN A 365 1.05 13.52 2.58
CA ASN A 365 -0.14 13.36 3.42
C ASN A 365 0.18 13.22 4.91
N HIS A 366 -0.70 13.77 5.75
CA HIS A 366 -0.69 13.63 7.21
C HIS A 366 -2.14 13.65 7.72
N PRO A 367 -2.55 12.73 8.60
CA PRO A 367 -3.96 12.55 8.93
C PRO A 367 -4.61 13.76 9.61
N THR A 368 -3.84 14.60 10.32
CA THR A 368 -4.35 15.82 10.98
C THR A 368 -3.87 17.13 10.35
N LEU A 369 -2.88 17.09 9.45
CA LEU A 369 -2.26 18.29 8.86
C LEU A 369 -2.50 18.37 7.34
N GLY A 370 -3.11 17.34 6.75
CA GLY A 370 -3.27 17.23 5.30
C GLY A 370 -1.90 17.24 4.64
N ARG A 371 -1.72 18.12 3.65
CA ARG A 371 -0.46 18.21 2.88
C ARG A 371 0.62 19.08 3.53
N ALA A 372 0.33 19.67 4.69
CA ALA A 372 1.33 20.40 5.49
C ALA A 372 2.20 19.43 6.33
N VAL A 373 2.84 18.48 5.65
CA VAL A 373 3.65 17.43 6.28
C VAL A 373 4.90 18.00 6.96
N SER A 374 5.25 17.47 8.13
CA SER A 374 6.48 17.84 8.83
C SER A 374 7.70 17.10 8.26
N LEU A 375 8.88 17.68 8.42
CA LEU A 375 10.12 17.05 7.94
C LEU A 375 10.39 15.68 8.59
N ASP A 376 10.07 15.54 9.88
CA ASP A 376 10.24 14.26 10.59
C ASP A 376 9.29 13.19 10.05
N TRP A 377 8.08 13.57 9.61
CA TRP A 377 7.13 12.68 8.93
C TRP A 377 7.67 12.18 7.59
N VAL A 378 8.20 13.10 6.76
CA VAL A 378 8.87 12.74 5.50
C VAL A 378 10.06 11.81 5.76
N ARG A 379 10.89 12.08 6.78
CA ARG A 379 12.01 11.21 7.12
C ARG A 379 11.56 9.84 7.60
N HIS A 380 10.47 9.77 8.38
CA HIS A 380 9.87 8.52 8.83
C HIS A 380 9.50 7.62 7.64
N ASP A 381 8.82 8.18 6.64
CA ASP A 381 8.43 7.47 5.42
C ASP A 381 9.65 6.85 4.71
N LEU A 382 10.66 7.67 4.41
CA LEU A 382 11.83 7.23 3.66
C LEU A 382 12.65 6.17 4.42
N LEU A 383 12.69 6.25 5.75
CA LEU A 383 13.30 5.21 6.59
C LEU A 383 12.50 3.91 6.55
N LEU A 384 11.17 3.99 6.62
CA LEU A 384 10.30 2.82 6.55
C LEU A 384 10.40 2.13 5.18
N MET A 385 10.41 2.91 4.09
CA MET A 385 10.65 2.44 2.73
C MET A 385 11.97 1.65 2.65
N LYS A 386 13.08 2.21 3.14
CA LYS A 386 14.38 1.53 3.14
C LYS A 386 14.38 0.23 3.96
N LYS A 387 13.71 0.21 5.10
CA LYS A 387 13.55 -1.01 5.91
C LYS A 387 12.76 -2.10 5.18
N HIS A 388 11.91 -1.73 4.23
CA HIS A 388 11.07 -2.63 3.42
C HIS A 388 11.61 -2.86 2.00
N ASN A 389 12.93 -2.72 1.80
CA ASN A 389 13.62 -3.00 0.53
C ASN A 389 13.20 -2.11 -0.67
N ILE A 390 12.48 -1.00 -0.42
CA ILE A 390 12.16 0.00 -1.45
C ILE A 390 13.41 0.83 -1.75
N ASN A 391 13.70 1.06 -3.03
CA ASN A 391 14.89 1.79 -3.49
C ASN A 391 14.57 3.06 -4.30
N ALA A 392 13.30 3.33 -4.59
CA ALA A 392 12.89 4.47 -5.39
C ALA A 392 11.56 5.10 -4.91
N VAL A 393 11.40 6.39 -5.16
CA VAL A 393 10.17 7.16 -4.88
C VAL A 393 9.79 7.96 -6.12
N ARG A 394 8.50 7.97 -6.46
CA ARG A 394 7.91 8.93 -7.40
C ARG A 394 7.13 9.98 -6.60
N CYS A 395 7.40 11.25 -6.88
CA CYS A 395 6.71 12.38 -6.25
C CYS A 395 5.31 12.58 -6.88
N SER A 396 4.35 11.70 -6.58
CA SER A 396 2.98 11.79 -7.10
C SER A 396 2.23 12.99 -6.48
N HIS A 397 1.66 13.92 -7.25
CA HIS A 397 1.98 14.27 -8.65
C HIS A 397 2.41 15.72 -8.76
N TYR A 398 3.47 16.05 -8.03
CA TYR A 398 3.97 17.40 -7.87
C TYR A 398 5.33 17.42 -7.17
N PRO A 399 6.08 18.55 -7.21
CA PRO A 399 7.31 18.68 -6.47
C PRO A 399 7.01 18.58 -4.96
N SER A 400 7.49 17.50 -4.34
CA SER A 400 7.25 17.21 -2.91
C SER A 400 7.92 18.26 -2.00
N HIS A 401 7.78 18.08 -0.68
CA HIS A 401 8.42 18.90 0.34
C HIS A 401 9.90 19.15 -0.03
N PRO A 402 10.41 20.39 -0.07
CA PRO A 402 11.75 20.70 -0.62
C PRO A 402 12.92 19.95 0.00
N SER A 403 12.76 19.45 1.23
CA SER A 403 13.79 18.66 1.91
C SER A 403 13.77 17.16 1.59
N LEU A 404 12.74 16.63 0.89
CA LEU A 404 12.62 15.22 0.55
C LEU A 404 13.85 14.75 -0.24
N HIS A 405 14.27 15.51 -1.25
CA HIS A 405 15.38 15.15 -2.13
C HIS A 405 16.70 15.08 -1.38
N GLY A 406 16.95 16.01 -0.45
CA GLY A 406 18.12 15.96 0.43
C GLY A 406 18.13 14.74 1.35
N LEU A 407 16.96 14.29 1.82
CA LEU A 407 16.83 13.04 2.58
C LEU A 407 17.05 11.82 1.67
N CYS A 408 16.54 11.82 0.44
CA CYS A 408 16.79 10.77 -0.55
C CYS A 408 18.27 10.70 -0.95
N ASP A 409 18.96 11.83 -1.07
CA ASP A 409 20.41 11.91 -1.30
C ASP A 409 21.17 11.25 -0.14
N GLU A 410 20.75 11.52 1.10
CA GLU A 410 21.38 11.03 2.33
C GLU A 410 21.16 9.53 2.54
N LEU A 411 19.91 9.06 2.37
CA LEU A 411 19.47 7.70 2.63
C LEU A 411 19.71 6.77 1.43
N GLY A 412 19.76 7.32 0.22
CA GLY A 412 19.99 6.63 -1.05
C GLY A 412 18.72 6.13 -1.73
N LEU A 413 17.82 6.99 -2.20
CA LEU A 413 16.65 6.57 -3.00
C LEU A 413 16.73 7.20 -4.38
N TRP A 414 16.37 6.44 -5.42
CA TRP A 414 16.14 7.02 -6.74
C TRP A 414 14.85 7.84 -6.73
N VAL A 415 14.84 9.00 -7.36
CA VAL A 415 13.67 9.88 -7.39
C VAL A 415 13.24 10.15 -8.84
N ILE A 416 11.96 9.92 -9.10
CA ILE A 416 11.22 10.56 -10.19
C ILE A 416 10.58 11.81 -9.60
N ASP A 417 11.07 12.97 -10.02
CA ASP A 417 10.56 14.26 -9.55
C ASP A 417 9.61 14.84 -10.59
N GLU A 418 8.40 15.19 -10.17
CA GLU A 418 7.27 15.39 -11.08
C GLU A 418 6.74 16.82 -11.00
N ALA A 419 6.37 17.38 -12.15
CA ALA A 419 5.78 18.71 -12.22
C ALA A 419 4.37 18.72 -11.60
N ASP A 420 3.99 19.85 -10.99
CA ASP A 420 2.65 20.08 -10.41
C ASP A 420 1.64 20.32 -11.54
N LEU A 421 1.26 19.22 -12.20
CA LEU A 421 0.51 19.22 -13.45
C LEU A 421 -0.34 17.94 -13.58
N GLU A 422 -1.64 18.09 -13.38
CA GLU A 422 -2.65 17.05 -13.64
C GLU A 422 -4.00 17.68 -13.99
N CYS A 423 -4.71 17.15 -14.99
CA CYS A 423 -5.99 17.71 -15.46
C CYS A 423 -7.00 16.62 -15.86
N HIS A 424 -7.05 15.56 -15.05
CA HIS A 424 -7.76 14.32 -15.33
C HIS A 424 -9.26 14.54 -15.63
N GLY A 425 -9.91 15.48 -14.94
CA GLY A 425 -11.34 15.75 -15.02
C GLY A 425 -11.84 16.25 -16.37
N PHE A 426 -10.95 16.66 -17.28
CA PHE A 426 -11.35 16.93 -18.66
C PHE A 426 -11.81 15.68 -19.40
N ALA A 427 -11.41 14.47 -18.97
CA ALA A 427 -11.93 13.21 -19.48
C ALA A 427 -13.47 13.14 -19.31
N THR A 428 -13.96 13.51 -18.13
CA THR A 428 -15.40 13.53 -17.84
C THR A 428 -16.11 14.63 -18.63
N ALA A 429 -15.49 15.80 -18.75
CA ALA A 429 -16.05 16.92 -19.51
C ALA A 429 -16.18 16.60 -21.01
N ALA A 430 -15.16 15.99 -21.60
CA ALA A 430 -15.14 15.60 -23.02
C ALA A 430 -16.10 14.45 -23.32
N ALA A 431 -16.17 13.43 -22.44
CA ALA A 431 -17.02 12.26 -22.66
C ALA A 431 -18.51 12.59 -22.83
N LEU A 432 -19.01 13.65 -22.19
CA LEU A 432 -20.41 14.09 -22.29
C LEU A 432 -20.75 14.73 -23.65
N GLU A 433 -19.77 15.26 -24.37
CA GLU A 433 -19.97 15.88 -25.69
C GLU A 433 -19.94 14.85 -26.83
N LEU A 434 -19.55 13.60 -26.52
CA LEU A 434 -19.32 12.55 -27.51
C LEU A 434 -20.53 11.65 -27.72
N ASN A 435 -20.96 11.51 -28.98
CA ASN A 435 -21.74 10.35 -29.40
C ASN A 435 -20.78 9.23 -29.80
N CYS A 436 -20.56 8.28 -28.89
CA CYS A 436 -19.67 7.14 -29.08
C CYS A 436 -20.37 5.89 -29.66
N ASP A 437 -21.65 5.99 -30.05
CA ASP A 437 -22.40 4.85 -30.58
C ASP A 437 -21.69 4.22 -31.80
N GLY A 438 -21.24 2.97 -31.64
CA GLY A 438 -20.61 2.18 -32.70
C GLY A 438 -19.08 2.28 -32.80
N LEU A 439 -18.41 3.06 -31.93
CA LEU A 439 -16.95 3.02 -31.79
C LEU A 439 -16.52 1.79 -30.98
N SER A 440 -15.34 1.25 -31.29
CA SER A 440 -14.67 0.33 -30.36
C SER A 440 -14.15 1.10 -29.13
N HIS A 441 -13.92 0.38 -28.02
CA HIS A 441 -13.41 0.98 -26.79
C HIS A 441 -12.09 1.74 -26.98
N GLU A 442 -11.21 1.23 -27.85
CA GLU A 442 -9.93 1.88 -28.17
C GLU A 442 -10.12 3.18 -28.97
N GLU A 443 -11.07 3.19 -29.92
CA GLU A 443 -11.40 4.39 -30.69
C GLU A 443 -12.06 5.46 -29.82
N GLU A 444 -12.93 5.05 -28.90
CA GLU A 444 -13.54 5.92 -27.90
C GLU A 444 -12.48 6.53 -26.97
N ALA A 445 -11.63 5.70 -26.35
CA ALA A 445 -10.57 6.16 -25.44
C ALA A 445 -9.62 7.16 -26.14
N LYS A 446 -9.22 6.86 -27.38
CA LYS A 446 -8.36 7.74 -28.18
C LYS A 446 -9.03 9.08 -28.49
N ARG A 447 -10.32 9.05 -28.83
CA ARG A 447 -11.08 10.28 -29.12
C ARG A 447 -11.27 11.13 -27.88
N THR A 448 -11.73 10.54 -26.78
CA THR A 448 -11.89 11.22 -25.49
C THR A 448 -10.58 11.84 -25.03
N SER A 449 -9.45 11.13 -25.16
CA SER A 449 -8.12 11.67 -24.82
C SER A 449 -7.74 12.88 -25.68
N THR A 450 -8.03 12.84 -26.98
CA THR A 450 -7.74 13.96 -27.89
C THR A 450 -8.57 15.20 -27.54
N ASP A 451 -9.89 15.03 -27.39
CA ASP A 451 -10.80 16.13 -27.08
C ASP A 451 -10.55 16.70 -25.67
N SER A 452 -10.09 15.86 -24.73
CA SER A 452 -9.68 16.31 -23.39
C SER A 452 -8.39 17.13 -23.43
N ALA A 453 -7.43 16.76 -24.28
CA ALA A 453 -6.18 17.50 -24.42
C ALA A 453 -6.40 18.93 -24.96
N ASP A 454 -7.41 19.15 -25.80
CA ASP A 454 -7.73 20.47 -26.37
C ASP A 454 -8.05 21.55 -25.31
N TYR A 455 -8.46 21.16 -24.10
CA TYR A 455 -8.72 22.10 -23.02
C TYR A 455 -7.44 22.81 -22.54
N THR A 456 -6.35 22.07 -22.31
CA THR A 456 -5.10 22.61 -21.75
C THR A 456 -3.83 22.03 -22.39
N SER A 457 -3.70 20.72 -22.50
CA SER A 457 -2.47 20.01 -22.90
C SER A 457 -2.04 20.21 -24.36
N ASP A 458 -3.00 20.32 -25.29
CA ASP A 458 -2.78 20.67 -26.69
C ASP A 458 -3.20 22.12 -27.01
N ASN A 459 -3.28 22.99 -26.00
CA ASN A 459 -3.76 24.36 -26.15
C ASN A 459 -2.64 25.40 -26.00
N ALA A 460 -2.39 26.18 -27.04
CA ALA A 460 -1.31 27.18 -27.07
C ALA A 460 -1.47 28.30 -26.01
N GLU A 461 -2.69 28.57 -25.56
CA GLU A 461 -2.95 29.61 -24.54
C GLU A 461 -2.45 29.20 -23.15
N TRP A 462 -2.22 27.90 -22.92
CA TRP A 462 -1.72 27.32 -21.67
C TRP A 462 -0.22 26.99 -21.69
N GLU A 463 0.45 27.13 -22.83
CA GLU A 463 1.86 26.72 -23.02
C GLU A 463 2.79 27.37 -21.98
N SER A 464 2.56 28.65 -21.65
CA SER A 464 3.36 29.38 -20.65
C SER A 464 3.13 28.90 -19.22
N ALA A 465 1.93 28.44 -18.87
CA ALA A 465 1.64 27.87 -17.56
C ALA A 465 2.31 26.50 -17.40
N TYR A 466 2.28 25.66 -18.44
CA TYR A 466 2.98 24.37 -18.48
C TYR A 466 4.51 24.54 -18.34
N LEU A 467 5.10 25.45 -19.11
CA LEU A 467 6.53 25.76 -19.02
C LEU A 467 6.90 26.31 -17.64
N ASP A 468 6.04 27.09 -16.99
CA ASP A 468 6.27 27.54 -15.62
C ASP A 468 6.39 26.36 -14.65
N ARG A 469 5.52 25.34 -14.74
CA ARG A 469 5.61 24.12 -13.93
C ARG A 469 6.94 23.38 -14.15
N ALA A 470 7.37 23.23 -15.40
CA ALA A 470 8.67 22.63 -15.73
C ALA A 470 9.86 23.45 -15.18
N HIS A 471 9.82 24.78 -15.34
CA HIS A 471 10.87 25.67 -14.85
C HIS A 471 11.01 25.57 -13.34
N GLN A 472 9.89 25.59 -12.63
CA GLN A 472 9.85 25.55 -11.16
C GLN A 472 10.41 24.23 -10.61
N LEU A 473 10.03 23.10 -11.20
CA LEU A 473 10.57 21.77 -10.86
C LEU A 473 12.09 21.73 -11.06
N VAL A 474 12.55 21.91 -12.30
CA VAL A 474 13.95 21.67 -12.64
C VAL A 474 14.88 22.68 -11.97
N GLU A 475 14.54 23.97 -11.96
CA GLU A 475 15.46 24.96 -11.40
C GLU A 475 15.63 24.81 -9.89
N ARG A 476 14.59 24.37 -9.17
CA ARG A 476 14.64 24.11 -7.73
C ARG A 476 15.54 22.92 -7.41
N ASP A 477 15.36 21.81 -8.14
CA ASP A 477 15.84 20.48 -7.70
C ASP A 477 17.02 19.91 -8.53
N LYS A 478 17.47 20.61 -9.58
CA LYS A 478 18.56 20.20 -10.50
C LYS A 478 19.87 19.73 -9.86
N ASN A 479 20.14 20.08 -8.61
CA ASN A 479 21.40 19.74 -7.92
C ASN A 479 21.34 18.45 -7.08
N HIS A 480 20.17 17.81 -6.94
CA HIS A 480 20.03 16.59 -6.14
C HIS A 480 20.47 15.34 -6.93
N PRO A 481 21.49 14.59 -6.48
CA PRO A 481 21.92 13.35 -7.13
C PRO A 481 20.84 12.25 -7.11
N SER A 482 19.91 12.27 -6.16
CA SER A 482 18.79 11.32 -6.08
C SER A 482 17.82 11.43 -7.24
N VAL A 483 17.62 12.62 -7.78
CA VAL A 483 16.75 12.85 -8.93
C VAL A 483 17.47 12.34 -10.17
N ILE A 484 16.91 11.31 -10.80
CA ILE A 484 17.46 10.71 -12.02
C ILE A 484 16.52 10.82 -13.21
N ILE A 485 15.24 11.12 -12.96
CA ILE A 485 14.18 11.27 -13.96
C ILE A 485 13.35 12.51 -13.61
N TRP A 486 13.08 13.34 -14.61
CA TRP A 486 12.05 14.39 -14.55
C TRP A 486 10.75 13.87 -15.14
N SER A 487 9.63 14.06 -14.44
CA SER A 487 8.30 13.73 -14.95
C SER A 487 7.54 15.00 -15.33
N LEU A 488 6.88 14.97 -16.49
CA LEU A 488 6.17 16.14 -17.05
C LEU A 488 4.82 16.45 -16.36
N GLY A 489 4.36 15.55 -15.48
CA GLY A 489 3.04 15.61 -14.85
C GLY A 489 2.42 14.22 -14.78
N ASN A 490 1.12 14.17 -14.54
CA ASN A 490 0.32 12.94 -14.47
C ASN A 490 -1.03 13.15 -15.15
N GLU A 491 -1.60 12.08 -15.74
CA GLU A 491 -2.99 11.99 -16.25
C GLU A 491 -3.56 13.25 -16.93
N SER A 492 -2.71 13.98 -17.65
CA SER A 492 -3.04 15.23 -18.34
C SER A 492 -3.17 15.02 -19.85
N PHE A 493 -3.40 13.79 -20.31
CA PHE A 493 -3.39 13.45 -21.74
C PHE A 493 -2.05 13.85 -22.41
N TYR A 494 -1.92 13.70 -23.73
CA TYR A 494 -0.70 14.14 -24.42
C TYR A 494 -0.98 15.24 -25.44
N GLY A 495 -0.11 16.25 -25.52
CA GLY A 495 -0.28 17.41 -26.38
C GLY A 495 1.00 18.26 -26.54
N ARG A 496 0.92 19.32 -27.34
CA ARG A 496 2.07 20.21 -27.67
C ARG A 496 2.80 20.78 -26.46
N ASN A 497 2.10 21.02 -25.35
CA ASN A 497 2.69 21.67 -24.18
C ASN A 497 3.64 20.71 -23.45
N HIS A 498 3.34 19.42 -23.40
CA HIS A 498 4.27 18.39 -22.91
C HIS A 498 5.53 18.30 -23.79
N ALA A 499 5.38 18.36 -25.11
CA ALA A 499 6.52 18.38 -26.04
C ALA A 499 7.38 19.64 -25.85
N ALA A 500 6.78 20.80 -25.53
CA ALA A 500 7.50 22.03 -25.20
C ALA A 500 8.28 21.90 -23.88
N MET A 501 7.65 21.36 -22.83
CA MET A 501 8.31 21.06 -21.55
C MET A 501 9.50 20.12 -21.75
N SER A 502 9.31 18.98 -22.41
CA SER A 502 10.39 18.02 -22.67
C SER A 502 11.58 18.65 -23.38
N ARG A 503 11.33 19.44 -24.44
CA ARG A 503 12.39 20.12 -25.19
C ARG A 503 13.18 21.09 -24.32
N TRP A 504 12.49 21.91 -23.51
CA TRP A 504 13.13 22.83 -22.59
C TRP A 504 13.95 22.09 -21.53
N ILE A 505 13.42 21.02 -20.93
CA ILE A 505 14.12 20.22 -19.91
C ILE A 505 15.38 19.60 -20.51
N LYS A 506 15.32 19.00 -21.71
CA LYS A 506 16.50 18.40 -22.37
C LYS A 506 17.58 19.44 -22.69
N GLU A 507 17.18 20.66 -23.09
CA GLU A 507 18.11 21.77 -23.32
C GLU A 507 18.74 22.26 -22.01
N ARG A 508 17.98 22.29 -20.93
CA ARG A 508 18.40 22.81 -19.62
C ARG A 508 19.27 21.83 -18.84
N ASP A 509 18.88 20.56 -18.78
CA ASP A 509 19.51 19.50 -18.02
C ASP A 509 19.52 18.18 -18.80
N PRO A 510 20.53 17.95 -19.66
CA PRO A 510 20.68 16.69 -20.39
C PRO A 510 21.19 15.54 -19.50
N SER A 511 21.40 15.76 -18.19
CA SER A 511 22.00 14.76 -17.29
C SER A 511 20.98 13.79 -16.66
N ARG A 512 19.69 13.94 -16.99
CA ARG A 512 18.57 13.15 -16.47
C ARG A 512 17.64 12.77 -17.61
N LEU A 513 16.89 11.69 -17.41
CA LEU A 513 15.90 11.21 -18.37
C LEU A 513 14.54 11.89 -18.12
N ILE A 514 13.65 11.82 -19.11
CA ILE A 514 12.29 12.38 -19.03
C ILE A 514 11.25 11.27 -19.09
N HIS A 515 10.26 11.35 -18.20
CA HIS A 515 9.10 10.48 -18.07
C HIS A 515 7.79 11.26 -18.29
N TYR A 516 6.81 10.61 -18.90
CA TYR A 516 5.41 11.02 -18.92
C TYR A 516 4.57 9.87 -19.48
N GLU A 517 3.59 9.37 -18.72
CA GLU A 517 2.83 8.17 -19.08
C GLU A 517 1.93 8.38 -20.31
N PRO A 518 1.14 9.46 -20.42
CA PRO A 518 0.21 9.60 -21.55
C PRO A 518 0.90 9.72 -22.92
N ASP A 519 2.22 9.91 -22.96
CA ASP A 519 3.03 9.73 -24.17
C ASP A 519 3.32 8.24 -24.39
N TRP A 520 2.29 7.43 -24.71
CA TRP A 520 2.38 5.96 -24.80
C TRP A 520 3.41 5.43 -25.81
N GLN A 521 3.83 6.25 -26.78
CA GLN A 521 4.87 5.90 -27.76
C GLN A 521 6.24 6.50 -27.40
N ALA A 522 6.33 7.16 -26.24
CA ALA A 522 7.47 7.90 -25.77
C ALA A 522 8.04 8.84 -26.84
N LYS A 523 7.22 9.63 -27.54
CA LYS A 523 7.68 10.52 -28.61
C LYS A 523 8.59 11.62 -28.09
N SER A 524 8.25 12.18 -26.93
CA SER A 524 8.97 13.26 -26.26
C SER A 524 9.78 12.77 -25.07
N THR A 525 9.47 11.59 -24.53
CA THR A 525 10.08 11.02 -23.32
C THR A 525 11.14 9.95 -23.64
N ASP A 526 11.87 9.52 -22.64
CA ASP A 526 13.02 8.61 -22.77
C ASP A 526 12.69 7.16 -22.39
N MET A 527 11.43 6.87 -22.08
CA MET A 527 10.97 5.57 -21.60
C MET A 527 9.48 5.38 -21.89
N ILE A 528 9.08 4.13 -22.11
CA ILE A 528 7.66 3.75 -22.14
C ILE A 528 7.23 3.59 -20.69
N SER A 529 6.09 4.18 -20.36
CA SER A 529 5.50 4.09 -19.03
C SER A 529 4.05 3.69 -19.14
N HIS A 530 3.59 2.94 -18.15
CA HIS A 530 2.20 2.50 -18.05
C HIS A 530 1.73 2.55 -16.61
N MET A 531 0.42 2.72 -16.45
CA MET A 531 -0.30 2.53 -15.21
C MET A 531 -1.12 1.24 -15.29
N TYR A 532 -1.01 0.39 -14.26
CA TYR A 532 -1.95 -0.73 -14.02
C TYR A 532 -2.02 -1.84 -15.09
N THR A 533 -1.05 -1.93 -16.02
CA THR A 533 -1.03 -2.97 -17.06
C THR A 533 -1.02 -4.37 -16.48
N SER A 534 -1.87 -5.26 -17.02
CA SER A 534 -1.91 -6.67 -16.59
C SER A 534 -0.57 -7.39 -16.84
N PRO A 535 -0.18 -8.38 -16.01
CA PRO A 535 1.04 -9.16 -16.26
C PRO A 535 1.08 -9.81 -17.64
N ALA A 536 -0.07 -10.23 -18.17
CA ALA A 536 -0.18 -10.85 -19.49
C ALA A 536 0.09 -9.86 -20.63
N ASP A 537 -0.43 -8.64 -20.53
CA ASP A 537 -0.20 -7.58 -21.54
C ASP A 537 1.22 -7.04 -21.44
N LEU A 538 1.71 -6.82 -20.21
CA LEU A 538 3.08 -6.38 -19.97
C LEU A 538 4.11 -7.36 -20.54
N LYS A 539 3.88 -8.67 -20.36
CA LYS A 539 4.73 -9.72 -20.95
C LYS A 539 4.71 -9.63 -22.48
N ARG A 540 3.53 -9.50 -23.08
CA ARG A 540 3.35 -9.43 -24.53
C ARG A 540 4.10 -8.23 -25.13
N GLU A 541 4.02 -7.08 -24.48
CA GLU A 541 4.69 -5.86 -24.92
C GLU A 541 6.21 -5.95 -24.73
N ALA A 542 6.67 -6.50 -23.60
CA ALA A 542 8.08 -6.74 -23.34
C ALA A 542 8.73 -7.64 -24.41
N GLU A 543 7.99 -8.62 -24.92
CA GLU A 543 8.45 -9.58 -25.95
C GLU A 543 8.31 -9.05 -27.40
N SER A 544 7.54 -7.98 -27.61
CA SER A 544 7.12 -7.52 -28.95
C SER A 544 8.25 -7.07 -29.87
N GLU A 545 9.34 -6.55 -29.30
CA GLU A 545 10.52 -6.03 -30.02
C GLU A 545 11.78 -6.89 -29.84
N GLY A 546 11.70 -8.02 -29.13
CA GLY A 546 12.90 -8.77 -28.72
C GLY A 546 13.82 -7.96 -27.81
N ASP A 547 15.15 -8.14 -27.93
CA ASP A 547 16.15 -7.46 -27.10
C ASP A 547 16.75 -6.18 -27.73
N ASP A 548 16.34 -5.84 -28.95
CA ASP A 548 16.82 -4.69 -29.74
C ASP A 548 16.02 -3.39 -29.48
N PHE A 549 15.25 -3.34 -28.39
CA PHE A 549 14.46 -2.17 -28.00
C PHE A 549 15.34 -0.95 -27.69
N GLU A 550 14.85 0.24 -28.03
CA GLU A 550 15.53 1.51 -27.74
C GLU A 550 15.13 2.11 -26.39
N LYS A 551 13.96 1.72 -25.86
CA LYS A 551 13.39 2.28 -24.64
C LYS A 551 12.89 1.18 -23.70
N PRO A 552 13.15 1.32 -22.39
CA PRO A 552 12.66 0.39 -21.40
C PRO A 552 11.18 0.68 -21.11
N ILE A 553 10.52 -0.30 -20.52
CA ILE A 553 9.17 -0.18 -19.96
C ILE A 553 9.32 -0.15 -18.44
N ILE A 554 8.71 0.85 -17.81
CA ILE A 554 8.68 1.03 -16.36
C ILE A 554 7.25 1.38 -15.98
N LEU A 555 6.70 0.73 -14.96
CA LEU A 555 5.35 1.04 -14.52
C LEU A 555 5.42 2.23 -13.56
N CYS A 556 4.94 3.42 -13.96
CA CYS A 556 4.85 4.55 -13.03
C CYS A 556 3.82 4.30 -11.93
N GLU A 557 2.84 3.42 -12.17
CA GLU A 557 1.91 2.92 -11.18
C GLU A 557 1.57 1.45 -11.47
N TYR A 558 1.66 0.60 -10.45
CA TYR A 558 1.18 -0.78 -10.56
C TYR A 558 0.78 -1.32 -9.20
N ALA A 559 0.09 -2.47 -9.22
CA ALA A 559 -0.33 -3.20 -8.03
C ALA A 559 -0.98 -2.30 -6.95
N HIS A 560 -2.13 -1.72 -7.32
CA HIS A 560 -2.94 -0.85 -6.47
C HIS A 560 -3.21 -1.49 -5.10
N ALA A 561 -2.83 -0.79 -4.03
CA ALA A 561 -2.71 -1.32 -2.67
C ALA A 561 -3.96 -1.09 -1.80
N MET A 562 -5.04 -0.57 -2.38
CA MET A 562 -6.31 -0.32 -1.70
C MET A 562 -6.85 -1.50 -0.93
N GLY A 563 -7.20 -1.20 0.33
CA GLY A 563 -7.81 -2.14 1.25
C GLY A 563 -6.95 -3.36 1.52
N ASN A 564 -7.58 -4.54 1.43
CA ASN A 564 -6.89 -5.81 1.57
C ASN A 564 -6.15 -6.16 0.26
N GLY A 565 -5.04 -5.49 -0.01
CA GLY A 565 -4.18 -5.70 -1.18
C GLY A 565 -2.72 -5.33 -0.88
N PRO A 566 -1.87 -5.23 -1.90
CA PRO A 566 -2.06 -5.73 -3.27
C PRO A 566 -1.74 -7.23 -3.41
N GLY A 567 -2.46 -7.92 -4.28
CA GLY A 567 -2.10 -9.26 -4.79
C GLY A 567 -1.14 -9.19 -5.99
N LEU A 568 -0.89 -10.34 -6.65
CA LEU A 568 -0.12 -10.48 -7.91
C LEU A 568 1.36 -10.06 -7.90
N LEU A 569 1.89 -9.63 -6.76
CA LEU A 569 3.24 -9.07 -6.67
C LEU A 569 4.35 -10.06 -7.13
N GLU A 570 4.18 -11.36 -6.87
CA GLU A 570 5.12 -12.39 -7.31
C GLU A 570 5.19 -12.50 -8.84
N THR A 571 4.05 -12.37 -9.53
CA THR A 571 3.98 -12.42 -10.99
C THR A 571 4.73 -11.23 -11.60
N TYR A 572 4.50 -10.01 -11.11
CA TYR A 572 5.24 -8.82 -11.56
C TYR A 572 6.74 -8.95 -11.31
N ARG A 573 7.14 -9.36 -10.10
CA ARG A 573 8.56 -9.63 -9.75
C ARG A 573 9.21 -10.60 -10.72
N THR A 574 8.51 -11.67 -11.08
CA THR A 574 9.00 -12.68 -12.02
C THR A 574 9.21 -12.07 -13.41
N LEU A 575 8.27 -11.25 -13.89
CA LEU A 575 8.42 -10.55 -15.18
C LEU A 575 9.61 -9.59 -15.18
N PHE A 576 9.73 -8.74 -14.15
CA PHE A 576 10.84 -7.78 -14.03
C PHE A 576 12.22 -8.46 -14.02
N ARG A 577 12.31 -9.67 -13.44
CA ARG A 577 13.58 -10.42 -13.40
C ARG A 577 13.87 -11.22 -14.66
N SER A 578 12.86 -11.56 -15.44
CA SER A 578 13.00 -12.43 -16.62
C SER A 578 13.09 -11.66 -17.94
N HIS A 579 12.68 -10.39 -17.99
CA HIS A 579 12.64 -9.59 -19.22
C HIS A 579 13.51 -8.33 -19.08
N ARG A 580 14.53 -8.21 -19.92
CA ARG A 580 15.49 -7.08 -19.89
C ARG A 580 14.84 -5.71 -20.10
N ARG A 581 13.76 -5.66 -20.88
CA ARG A 581 13.02 -4.43 -21.19
C ARG A 581 12.25 -3.87 -19.98
N LEU A 582 11.93 -4.72 -19.00
CA LEU A 582 11.15 -4.35 -17.82
C LEU A 582 12.09 -3.98 -16.66
N GLN A 583 12.16 -2.69 -16.31
CA GLN A 583 13.06 -2.22 -15.23
C GLN A 583 12.34 -1.99 -13.90
N GLY A 584 11.20 -2.63 -13.67
CA GLY A 584 10.42 -2.52 -12.45
C GLY A 584 9.34 -1.43 -12.53
N GLY A 585 9.00 -0.85 -11.38
CA GLY A 585 7.94 0.16 -11.30
C GLY A 585 7.72 0.70 -9.90
N PHE A 586 6.63 1.46 -9.74
CA PHE A 586 6.24 2.14 -8.52
C PHE A 586 4.84 1.70 -8.08
N ILE A 587 4.73 1.15 -6.87
CA ILE A 587 3.43 0.74 -6.29
C ILE A 587 2.53 1.96 -6.10
N TRP A 588 1.23 1.80 -6.33
CA TRP A 588 0.21 2.79 -5.92
C TRP A 588 -0.52 2.33 -4.64
N GLU A 589 -0.44 3.03 -3.52
CA GLU A 589 0.59 4.02 -3.19
C GLU A 589 1.14 3.86 -1.77
N TRP A 590 1.86 4.87 -1.24
CA TRP A 590 2.57 4.73 0.03
C TRP A 590 1.65 4.60 1.25
N ALA A 591 0.62 5.43 1.36
CA ALA A 591 -0.23 5.50 2.55
C ALA A 591 -1.65 5.95 2.23
N ASN A 592 -2.64 5.44 2.96
CA ASN A 592 -4.01 5.95 2.89
C ASN A 592 -4.05 7.44 3.25
N HIS A 593 -4.94 8.19 2.60
CA HIS A 593 -5.13 9.62 2.88
C HIS A 593 -6.30 9.91 3.82
N GLY A 594 -6.61 9.01 4.76
CA GLY A 594 -7.69 9.24 5.71
C GLY A 594 -7.38 10.43 6.63
N LEU A 595 -8.32 11.38 6.71
CA LEU A 595 -8.21 12.54 7.60
C LEU A 595 -8.81 12.18 8.97
N TRP A 596 -8.07 12.41 10.05
CA TRP A 596 -8.57 12.13 11.39
C TRP A 596 -9.80 12.99 11.70
N LYS A 597 -10.90 12.35 12.10
CA LYS A 597 -12.16 13.00 12.43
C LYS A 597 -12.71 12.49 13.75
N GLU A 598 -13.24 13.42 14.54
CA GLU A 598 -14.00 13.13 15.75
C GLU A 598 -15.40 13.75 15.62
N ASP A 599 -16.43 12.92 15.62
CA ASP A 599 -17.82 13.36 15.55
C ASP A 599 -18.35 13.85 16.91
N SER A 600 -19.43 14.63 16.88
CA SER A 600 -20.04 15.20 18.09
C SER A 600 -20.57 14.17 19.10
N ASP A 601 -20.80 12.94 18.67
CA ASP A 601 -21.23 11.81 19.50
C ASP A 601 -20.04 11.00 20.08
N GLY A 602 -18.80 11.41 19.76
CA GLY A 602 -17.56 10.80 20.25
C GLY A 602 -16.97 9.71 19.36
N ARG A 603 -17.55 9.43 18.18
CA ARG A 603 -16.93 8.51 17.21
C ARG A 603 -15.62 9.09 16.70
N LYS A 604 -14.60 8.24 16.58
CA LYS A 604 -13.26 8.59 16.08
C LYS A 604 -12.86 7.63 14.97
N TYR A 605 -12.45 8.18 13.84
CA TYR A 605 -12.08 7.40 12.66
C TYR A 605 -11.24 8.24 11.69
N TYR A 606 -10.62 7.56 10.74
CA TYR A 606 -10.01 8.19 9.58
C TYR A 606 -11.07 8.34 8.49
N ALA A 607 -11.46 9.58 8.23
CA ALA A 607 -12.51 9.96 7.30
C ALA A 607 -12.00 9.96 5.85
N TYR A 608 -12.88 9.59 4.94
CA TYR A 608 -12.67 9.60 3.48
C TYR A 608 -13.78 10.40 2.79
N GLY A 609 -13.86 10.38 1.45
CA GLY A 609 -14.83 11.17 0.68
C GLY A 609 -16.27 11.05 1.17
N GLY A 610 -16.95 12.18 1.31
CA GLY A 610 -18.34 12.27 1.79
C GLY A 610 -18.50 12.37 3.30
N ASP A 611 -17.50 12.03 4.11
CA ASP A 611 -17.57 12.15 5.57
C ASP A 611 -17.55 13.61 6.06
N PHE A 612 -17.13 14.55 5.21
CA PHE A 612 -17.17 16.00 5.49
C PHE A 612 -18.37 16.70 4.85
N GLY A 613 -19.31 15.93 4.28
CA GLY A 613 -20.49 16.45 3.56
C GLY A 613 -20.14 17.10 2.21
N ASP A 614 -18.99 16.72 1.65
CA ASP A 614 -18.50 17.07 0.32
C ASP A 614 -19.25 16.29 -0.78
N VAL A 615 -19.66 17.00 -1.83
CA VAL A 615 -20.41 16.47 -2.98
C VAL A 615 -19.99 17.26 -4.23
N PRO A 616 -19.66 16.61 -5.36
CA PRO A 616 -19.48 15.16 -5.53
C PRO A 616 -18.29 14.63 -4.71
N ASN A 617 -18.18 13.31 -4.51
CA ASN A 617 -17.01 12.67 -3.91
C ASN A 617 -16.83 11.24 -4.42
N ASP A 618 -15.62 10.70 -4.26
CA ASP A 618 -15.24 9.34 -4.70
C ASP A 618 -15.05 8.36 -3.53
N GLY A 619 -15.66 8.66 -2.37
CA GLY A 619 -15.76 7.74 -1.25
C GLY A 619 -14.41 7.21 -0.73
N THR A 620 -14.27 5.89 -0.70
CA THR A 620 -13.11 5.18 -0.11
C THR A 620 -11.87 5.20 -0.99
N PHE A 621 -11.95 5.70 -2.21
CA PHE A 621 -10.88 5.55 -3.21
C PHE A 621 -9.54 6.17 -2.77
N VAL A 622 -9.58 7.17 -1.89
CA VAL A 622 -8.39 7.78 -1.24
C VAL A 622 -7.69 6.90 -0.19
N MET A 623 -8.17 5.67 0.03
CA MET A 623 -7.69 4.70 1.03
C MET A 623 -6.91 3.56 0.37
N ASP A 624 -5.90 3.92 -0.41
CA ASP A 624 -5.21 3.13 -1.42
C ASP A 624 -3.74 2.80 -1.11
N GLY A 625 -3.35 2.85 0.16
CA GLY A 625 -1.96 2.80 0.62
C GLY A 625 -1.43 1.45 1.12
N LEU A 626 -0.12 1.28 0.96
CA LEU A 626 0.70 0.27 1.64
C LEU A 626 0.80 0.50 3.16
N CYS A 627 0.45 1.71 3.63
CA CYS A 627 0.34 2.06 5.03
C CYS A 627 -1.08 2.57 5.35
N HIS A 628 -1.51 2.38 6.59
CA HIS A 628 -2.68 3.06 7.13
C HIS A 628 -2.48 4.58 7.15
N SER A 629 -3.52 5.35 7.46
CA SER A 629 -3.49 6.83 7.41
C SER A 629 -2.50 7.45 8.41
N ASN A 630 -2.11 6.71 9.44
CA ASN A 630 -1.03 7.08 10.38
C ASN A 630 0.36 6.53 10.00
N HIS A 631 0.50 6.03 8.77
CA HIS A 631 1.72 5.47 8.19
C HIS A 631 2.24 4.21 8.90
N THR A 632 1.36 3.51 9.65
CA THR A 632 1.67 2.16 10.12
C THR A 632 1.55 1.15 8.97
N PRO A 633 2.47 0.17 8.84
CA PRO A 633 2.44 -0.81 7.74
C PRO A 633 1.14 -1.61 7.66
N THR A 634 0.55 -1.70 6.47
CA THR A 634 -0.49 -2.70 6.18
C THR A 634 0.17 -4.05 5.90
N ARG A 635 -0.66 -5.09 5.73
CA ARG A 635 -0.17 -6.41 5.28
C ARG A 635 0.38 -6.39 3.86
N GLY A 636 -0.05 -5.43 3.03
CA GLY A 636 0.50 -5.21 1.70
C GLY A 636 1.99 -4.83 1.74
N LEU A 637 2.39 -3.92 2.64
CA LEU A 637 3.80 -3.52 2.76
C LEU A 637 4.70 -4.66 3.26
N VAL A 638 4.18 -5.49 4.17
CA VAL A 638 4.91 -6.67 4.68
C VAL A 638 5.13 -7.70 3.56
N GLU A 639 4.13 -7.93 2.71
CA GLU A 639 4.26 -8.76 1.51
C GLU A 639 5.27 -8.14 0.52
N LEU A 640 5.16 -6.85 0.25
CA LEU A 640 6.05 -6.16 -0.68
C LEU A 640 7.53 -6.22 -0.26
N ARG A 641 7.81 -6.10 1.04
CA ARG A 641 9.18 -6.28 1.57
C ARG A 641 9.77 -7.63 1.18
N LYS A 642 8.95 -8.69 1.22
CA LYS A 642 9.35 -10.04 0.81
C LYS A 642 9.61 -10.12 -0.69
N ILE A 643 8.76 -9.46 -1.48
CA ILE A 643 8.87 -9.41 -2.94
C ILE A 643 10.14 -8.67 -3.39
N TYR A 644 10.47 -7.57 -2.71
CA TYR A 644 11.64 -6.73 -3.02
C TYR A 644 12.95 -7.20 -2.38
N GLU A 645 12.98 -8.37 -1.72
CA GLU A 645 14.22 -8.90 -1.15
C GLU A 645 15.35 -8.97 -2.20
N PRO A 646 16.51 -8.34 -1.94
CA PRO A 646 17.63 -8.30 -2.88
C PRO A 646 18.49 -9.58 -2.83
N ILE A 647 18.09 -10.57 -2.04
CA ILE A 647 18.81 -11.83 -1.86
C ILE A 647 17.82 -12.98 -1.98
N ASP A 648 18.01 -13.81 -2.99
CA ASP A 648 17.30 -15.07 -3.11
C ASP A 648 18.17 -16.22 -2.61
N ALA A 649 17.55 -17.23 -2.04
CA ALA A 649 18.22 -18.46 -1.67
C ALA A 649 17.38 -19.68 -2.03
N GLU A 650 18.05 -20.76 -2.47
CA GLU A 650 17.40 -22.02 -2.82
C GLU A 650 18.25 -23.20 -2.38
N LEU A 651 17.61 -24.21 -1.78
CA LEU A 651 18.28 -25.46 -1.41
C LEU A 651 18.42 -26.40 -2.62
N ASN A 652 19.65 -26.66 -3.04
CA ASN A 652 19.99 -27.64 -4.07
C ASN A 652 20.90 -28.75 -3.50
N GLY A 653 20.27 -29.86 -3.10
CA GLY A 653 20.95 -31.03 -2.55
C GLY A 653 21.58 -30.78 -1.17
N LYS A 654 22.88 -30.48 -1.13
CA LYS A 654 23.64 -30.12 0.09
C LYS A 654 24.14 -28.68 0.09
N TYR A 655 23.80 -27.93 -0.95
CA TYR A 655 24.22 -26.55 -1.14
C TYR A 655 23.01 -25.63 -1.08
N LEU A 656 23.20 -24.48 -0.46
CA LEU A 656 22.33 -23.33 -0.63
C LEU A 656 22.88 -22.50 -1.80
N VAL A 657 22.08 -22.29 -2.84
CA VAL A 657 22.38 -21.34 -3.91
C VAL A 657 21.91 -19.98 -3.42
N VAL A 658 22.83 -19.01 -3.27
CA VAL A 658 22.51 -17.63 -2.88
C VAL A 658 22.73 -16.74 -4.09
N GLN A 659 21.69 -16.03 -4.51
CA GLN A 659 21.71 -15.08 -5.63
C GLN A 659 21.64 -13.65 -5.08
N ASN A 660 22.56 -12.82 -5.53
CA ASN A 660 22.61 -11.39 -5.23
C ASN A 660 21.90 -10.60 -6.34
N HIS A 661 20.85 -9.85 -5.99
CA HIS A 661 20.10 -8.98 -6.88
C HIS A 661 20.42 -7.48 -6.71
N TYR A 662 21.36 -7.11 -5.83
CA TYR A 662 21.89 -5.75 -5.81
C TYR A 662 22.56 -5.39 -7.14
N ASP A 663 22.45 -4.13 -7.53
CA ASP A 663 22.99 -3.57 -8.77
C ASP A 663 24.49 -3.22 -8.62
N PHE A 664 24.92 -2.75 -7.45
CA PHE A 664 26.26 -2.17 -7.23
C PHE A 664 27.06 -2.85 -6.11
N ILE A 665 26.44 -3.40 -5.07
CA ILE A 665 27.13 -3.97 -3.91
C ILE A 665 27.13 -5.51 -3.83
N GLY A 666 28.21 -6.06 -3.29
CA GLY A 666 28.30 -7.48 -2.93
C GLY A 666 27.68 -7.77 -1.54
N LEU A 667 27.58 -9.04 -1.19
CA LEU A 667 26.97 -9.48 0.08
C LEU A 667 27.92 -9.46 1.30
N GLU A 668 29.06 -8.77 1.22
CA GLU A 668 30.02 -8.68 2.33
C GLU A 668 29.42 -7.98 3.56
N HIS A 669 28.42 -7.13 3.36
CA HIS A 669 27.68 -6.42 4.40
C HIS A 669 26.64 -7.31 5.13
N ILE A 670 26.41 -8.54 4.66
CA ILE A 670 25.39 -9.46 5.15
C ILE A 670 25.97 -10.57 6.02
N ARG A 671 25.32 -10.88 7.13
CA ARG A 671 25.51 -12.08 7.96
C ARG A 671 24.31 -13.00 7.73
N ALA A 672 24.57 -14.25 7.35
CA ALA A 672 23.53 -15.26 7.29
C ALA A 672 23.51 -16.15 8.52
N GLU A 673 22.32 -16.39 9.04
CA GLU A 673 22.06 -17.25 10.19
C GLU A 673 21.06 -18.32 9.75
N TYR A 674 21.27 -19.57 10.14
CA TYR A 674 20.35 -20.66 9.85
C TYR A 674 19.76 -21.23 11.15
N GLU A 675 18.55 -21.76 11.02
CA GLU A 675 17.85 -22.52 12.04
C GLU A 675 17.19 -23.74 11.39
N VAL A 676 17.18 -24.86 12.10
CA VAL A 676 16.48 -26.08 11.71
C VAL A 676 15.47 -26.41 12.79
N GLN A 677 14.20 -26.42 12.41
CA GLN A 677 13.10 -26.71 13.31
C GLN A 677 12.42 -28.01 12.88
N VAL A 678 12.07 -28.85 13.85
CA VAL A 678 11.19 -30.00 13.64
C VAL A 678 9.83 -29.64 14.21
N TYR A 679 8.81 -29.74 13.36
CA TYR A 679 7.42 -29.55 13.76
C TYR A 679 6.80 -30.90 14.11
N GLY A 680 6.08 -30.94 15.22
CA GLY A 680 5.28 -32.06 15.67
C GLY A 680 4.05 -31.52 16.41
N GLN A 681 3.81 -31.96 17.64
CA GLN A 681 2.86 -31.24 18.51
C GLN A 681 3.40 -29.88 18.98
N ARG A 682 4.70 -29.62 18.82
CA ARG A 682 5.39 -28.38 19.16
C ARG A 682 6.52 -28.12 18.18
N SER A 683 7.02 -26.89 18.14
CA SER A 683 8.24 -26.54 17.41
C SER A 683 9.45 -26.88 18.27
N GLU A 684 10.41 -27.62 17.73
CA GLU A 684 11.67 -27.94 18.39
C GLU A 684 12.85 -27.47 17.53
N LEU A 685 13.66 -26.55 18.06
CA LEU A 685 14.89 -26.11 17.41
C LEU A 685 15.98 -27.18 17.59
N VAL A 686 16.36 -27.85 16.50
CA VAL A 686 17.32 -28.97 16.53
C VAL A 686 18.73 -28.56 16.10
N ALA A 687 18.86 -27.48 15.33
CA ALA A 687 20.16 -26.89 14.99
C ALA A 687 20.02 -25.39 14.69
N ALA A 688 21.05 -24.60 15.01
CA ALA A 688 21.15 -23.21 14.61
C ALA A 688 22.62 -22.80 14.48
N GLY A 689 22.91 -21.77 13.70
CA GLY A 689 24.27 -21.26 13.56
C GLY A 689 24.43 -20.14 12.54
N VAL A 690 25.67 -19.71 12.35
CA VAL A 690 26.03 -18.72 11.34
C VAL A 690 26.52 -19.45 10.08
N LEU A 691 25.99 -19.07 8.92
CA LEU A 691 26.43 -19.59 7.64
C LEU A 691 27.49 -18.65 7.04
N ALA A 692 28.69 -19.20 6.80
CA ALA A 692 29.74 -18.45 6.11
C ALA A 692 29.40 -18.29 4.62
N ILE A 693 29.07 -17.06 4.22
CA ILE A 693 28.78 -16.74 2.82
C ILE A 693 30.08 -16.28 2.13
N PRO A 694 30.51 -16.92 1.02
CA PRO A 694 31.62 -16.42 0.21
C PRO A 694 31.25 -15.09 -0.44
N PRO A 695 32.22 -14.26 -0.87
CA PRO A 695 31.91 -13.05 -1.63
C PRO A 695 30.98 -13.36 -2.82
N VAL A 696 29.82 -12.69 -2.85
CA VAL A 696 28.82 -12.80 -3.92
C VAL A 696 28.71 -11.42 -4.57
N PRO A 697 29.42 -11.17 -5.68
CA PRO A 697 29.34 -9.90 -6.42
C PRO A 697 27.91 -9.55 -6.85
N PRO A 698 27.63 -8.26 -7.14
CA PRO A 698 26.34 -7.79 -7.65
C PRO A 698 25.85 -8.62 -8.85
N GLY A 699 24.56 -8.95 -8.89
CA GLY A 699 23.94 -9.74 -9.97
C GLY A 699 24.40 -11.20 -10.09
N SER A 700 25.25 -11.72 -9.19
CA SER A 700 25.80 -13.07 -9.30
C SER A 700 25.25 -14.05 -8.27
N GLN A 701 25.41 -15.36 -8.51
CA GLN A 701 25.12 -16.42 -7.55
C GLN A 701 26.36 -17.17 -7.09
N ARG A 702 26.30 -17.72 -5.87
CA ARG A 702 27.29 -18.67 -5.32
C ARG A 702 26.61 -19.82 -4.59
N ARG A 703 27.28 -20.97 -4.56
CA ARG A 703 26.88 -22.12 -3.76
C ARG A 703 27.54 -22.05 -2.39
N VAL A 704 26.76 -22.20 -1.34
CA VAL A 704 27.20 -22.25 0.06
C VAL A 704 26.92 -23.65 0.59
N GLN A 705 27.95 -24.32 1.10
CA GLN A 705 27.77 -25.66 1.65
C GLN A 705 27.06 -25.57 3.01
N LEU A 706 25.96 -26.30 3.17
CA LEU A 706 25.29 -26.39 4.46
C LEU A 706 26.10 -27.25 5.45
N PRO A 707 26.11 -26.91 6.74
CA PRO A 707 26.72 -27.75 7.78
C PRO A 707 26.13 -29.16 7.78
N GLU A 708 26.95 -30.17 8.06
CA GLU A 708 26.50 -31.57 8.09
C GLU A 708 25.35 -31.80 9.09
N ASP A 709 25.37 -31.09 10.22
CA ASP A 709 24.31 -31.17 11.24
C ASP A 709 22.95 -30.76 10.70
N VAL A 710 22.87 -29.80 9.78
CA VAL A 710 21.60 -29.45 9.08
C VAL A 710 21.11 -30.64 8.25
N LEU A 711 22.01 -31.34 7.56
CA LEU A 711 21.69 -32.45 6.67
C LEU A 711 21.31 -33.74 7.42
N LYS A 712 21.73 -33.90 8.69
CA LYS A 712 21.40 -35.06 9.53
C LYS A 712 19.91 -35.16 9.84
N HIS A 713 19.18 -34.04 9.83
CA HIS A 713 17.76 -34.00 10.15
C HIS A 713 16.82 -34.18 8.93
N LYS A 714 17.34 -34.58 7.76
CA LYS A 714 16.56 -34.88 6.54
C LYS A 714 15.55 -36.04 6.65
N VAL A 715 15.56 -36.78 7.76
CA VAL A 715 14.79 -38.03 7.94
C VAL A 715 13.44 -37.81 8.65
N SER A 716 13.22 -36.64 9.27
CA SER A 716 11.95 -36.29 9.92
C SER A 716 10.96 -35.67 8.93
N ARG A 717 9.68 -36.05 9.02
CA ARG A 717 8.62 -35.69 8.06
C ARG A 717 8.26 -34.21 8.04
N GLU A 718 8.57 -33.45 9.09
CA GLU A 718 8.22 -32.03 9.21
C GLU A 718 9.43 -31.22 9.70
N CYS A 719 10.59 -31.43 9.08
CA CYS A 719 11.82 -30.70 9.37
C CYS A 719 12.03 -29.55 8.39
N CYS A 720 12.21 -28.34 8.91
CA CYS A 720 12.30 -27.11 8.14
C CYS A 720 13.62 -26.37 8.40
N LEU A 721 14.28 -25.95 7.32
CA LEU A 721 15.43 -25.05 7.35
C LEU A 721 14.96 -23.63 7.10
N ARG A 722 15.35 -22.71 8.00
CA ARG A 722 15.20 -21.27 7.86
C ARG A 722 16.56 -20.61 7.78
N ILE A 723 16.70 -19.59 6.93
CA ILE A 723 17.90 -18.79 6.81
C ILE A 723 17.51 -17.31 6.83
N ALA A 724 18.13 -16.52 7.69
CA ALA A 724 17.95 -15.08 7.76
C ALA A 724 19.22 -14.36 7.31
N PHE A 725 19.09 -13.36 6.45
CA PHE A 725 20.16 -12.49 5.96
C PHE A 725 20.05 -11.13 6.65
N ARG A 726 21.00 -10.83 7.55
CA ARG A 726 20.99 -9.66 8.42
C ARG A 726 22.11 -8.67 8.10
N LEU A 727 21.87 -7.39 8.36
CA LEU A 727 22.92 -6.37 8.33
C LEU A 727 24.00 -6.67 9.38
N LYS A 728 25.28 -6.61 8.98
CA LYS A 728 26.42 -6.76 9.90
C LYS A 728 26.71 -5.54 10.76
N LYS A 729 26.35 -4.34 10.28
CA LYS A 729 26.68 -3.05 10.88
C LYS A 729 25.51 -2.10 10.70
N ASP A 730 25.48 -1.07 11.54
CA ASP A 730 24.53 0.03 11.41
C ASP A 730 24.70 0.73 10.06
N THR A 731 23.57 1.13 9.48
CA THR A 731 23.47 2.02 8.33
C THR A 731 22.73 3.29 8.76
N ARG A 732 22.57 4.25 7.85
CA ARG A 732 21.77 5.46 8.13
C ARG A 732 20.28 5.17 8.32
N TRP A 733 19.80 4.00 7.88
CA TRP A 733 18.38 3.66 7.84
C TRP A 733 17.97 2.47 8.70
N ALA A 734 18.91 1.62 9.13
CA ALA A 734 18.65 0.52 10.07
C ALA A 734 19.88 0.14 10.91
N ARG A 735 19.64 -0.46 12.07
CA ARG A 735 20.69 -0.99 12.95
C ARG A 735 21.21 -2.34 12.45
N ALA A 736 22.41 -2.71 12.89
CA ALA A 736 22.94 -4.07 12.73
C ALA A 736 21.93 -5.10 13.25
N GLY A 737 21.75 -6.20 12.52
CA GLY A 737 20.77 -7.24 12.85
C GLY A 737 19.44 -7.14 12.10
N HIS A 738 19.12 -5.99 11.48
CA HIS A 738 17.94 -5.84 10.61
C HIS A 738 17.90 -6.91 9.52
N VAL A 739 16.74 -7.54 9.32
CA VAL A 739 16.56 -8.58 8.30
C VAL A 739 16.31 -7.95 6.95
N ILE A 740 17.21 -8.23 6.02
CA ILE A 740 17.11 -7.82 4.61
C ILE A 740 16.28 -8.83 3.84
N ALA A 741 16.56 -10.11 4.05
CA ALA A 741 15.88 -11.21 3.39
C ALA A 741 15.84 -12.46 4.28
N TRP A 742 14.92 -13.37 4.00
CA TRP A 742 14.92 -14.70 4.62
C TRP A 742 14.46 -15.79 3.66
N TYR A 743 14.86 -17.02 3.92
CA TYR A 743 14.46 -18.19 3.14
C TYR A 743 14.00 -19.31 4.06
N GLN A 744 13.00 -20.06 3.64
CA GLN A 744 12.49 -21.21 4.37
C GLN A 744 12.16 -22.35 3.42
N THR A 745 12.52 -23.57 3.79
CA THR A 745 12.21 -24.78 3.02
C THR A 745 12.17 -26.03 3.88
N GLN A 746 11.42 -27.05 3.45
CA GLN A 746 11.40 -28.36 4.10
C GLN A 746 12.62 -29.19 3.67
N LEU A 747 13.33 -29.79 4.62
CA LEU A 747 14.57 -30.55 4.37
C LEU A 747 14.32 -31.97 3.84
N ALA A 748 13.16 -32.56 4.13
CA ALA A 748 12.82 -33.93 3.74
C ALA A 748 12.10 -33.96 2.39
N THR A 749 12.73 -34.58 1.39
CA THR A 749 12.10 -35.02 0.14
C THR A 749 12.05 -36.55 0.17
N ALA A 750 10.99 -37.12 0.76
CA ALA A 750 10.61 -38.47 0.37
C ALA A 750 9.84 -38.37 -0.96
N PRO A 751 9.98 -39.34 -1.89
CA PRO A 751 9.00 -39.48 -2.96
C PRO A 751 7.61 -39.57 -2.35
N GLN A 752 6.57 -39.19 -3.10
CA GLN A 752 5.15 -39.45 -2.78
C GLN A 752 4.80 -40.95 -2.64
N THR A 753 5.73 -41.83 -2.30
CA THR A 753 5.47 -43.18 -1.84
C THR A 753 5.20 -43.15 -0.33
N ALA A 754 3.90 -43.15 -0.03
CA ALA A 754 3.27 -43.55 1.22
C ALA A 754 3.75 -42.85 2.50
N MET A 755 2.85 -42.04 3.07
CA MET A 755 2.81 -41.88 4.52
C MET A 755 2.77 -43.26 5.20
N PRO A 756 3.44 -43.52 6.35
CA PRO A 756 2.93 -44.53 7.25
C PRO A 756 1.58 -43.98 7.71
N PRO A 757 0.54 -44.77 7.62
CA PRO A 757 -0.61 -44.21 6.98
C PRO A 757 -1.66 -44.00 8.08
N LEU A 758 -1.85 -42.75 8.52
CA LEU A 758 -3.19 -42.35 9.01
C LEU A 758 -4.21 -42.60 7.88
N ALA A 759 -3.76 -42.51 6.63
CA ALA A 759 -4.44 -43.02 5.45
C ALA A 759 -4.59 -44.57 5.37
N SER A 760 -3.98 -45.43 6.20
CA SER A 760 -4.17 -46.91 6.10
C SER A 760 -5.17 -47.40 7.11
N ILE A 761 -5.56 -46.53 8.04
CA ILE A 761 -6.75 -46.71 8.84
C ILE A 761 -7.98 -46.20 8.04
N PHE A 762 -7.80 -45.25 7.10
CA PHE A 762 -8.92 -44.55 6.46
C PHE A 762 -8.92 -44.43 4.91
N SER A 763 -8.04 -45.14 4.18
CA SER A 763 -8.09 -45.22 2.71
C SER A 763 -9.13 -46.26 2.26
N SER A 764 -10.41 -45.88 2.25
CA SER A 764 -11.36 -46.48 1.32
C SER A 764 -11.43 -45.62 0.07
N LYS A 765 -10.94 -46.14 -1.06
CA LYS A 765 -11.23 -45.56 -2.37
C LYS A 765 -12.75 -45.41 -2.54
N HIS A 766 -13.14 -44.22 -2.97
CA HIS A 766 -14.48 -43.75 -3.28
C HIS A 766 -15.39 -44.83 -3.89
N GLY A 767 -16.52 -45.11 -3.23
CA GLY A 767 -17.82 -45.32 -3.86
C GLY A 767 -18.08 -46.50 -4.81
N SER A 768 -17.17 -47.46 -5.02
CA SER A 768 -17.45 -48.66 -5.84
C SER A 768 -17.77 -49.89 -4.98
N SER A 769 -18.82 -50.62 -5.36
CA SER A 769 -19.52 -51.69 -4.63
C SER A 769 -18.75 -53.01 -4.42
N SER A 770 -17.42 -53.01 -4.41
CA SER A 770 -16.65 -54.19 -4.00
C SER A 770 -15.28 -53.82 -3.41
N ALA A 771 -15.17 -53.85 -2.08
CA ALA A 771 -13.87 -53.91 -1.41
C ALA A 771 -13.98 -54.74 -0.11
N THR A 772 -13.06 -55.70 0.00
CA THR A 772 -12.78 -56.56 1.16
C THR A 772 -12.21 -55.77 2.34
N PRO A 773 -12.34 -56.27 3.59
CA PRO A 773 -12.17 -55.48 4.81
C PRO A 773 -10.71 -55.09 5.12
N ILE A 774 -10.56 -53.88 5.66
CA ILE A 774 -9.34 -53.29 6.25
C ILE A 774 -8.91 -54.15 7.48
N PRO A 775 -7.60 -54.35 7.75
CA PRO A 775 -7.17 -55.09 8.94
C PRO A 775 -7.55 -54.32 10.22
N PRO A 776 -7.90 -55.01 11.33
CA PRO A 776 -8.43 -54.35 12.53
C PRO A 776 -7.34 -53.54 13.26
N PRO A 777 -7.62 -52.30 13.70
CA PRO A 777 -6.84 -51.66 14.76
C PRO A 777 -6.97 -52.47 16.07
N SER A 778 -5.91 -52.47 16.88
CA SER A 778 -5.78 -53.29 18.08
C SER A 778 -6.77 -52.90 19.19
N SER A 779 -7.78 -53.73 19.41
CA SER A 779 -8.52 -54.13 20.64
C SER A 779 -8.72 -53.19 21.85
N THR A 780 -8.54 -51.86 21.77
CA THR A 780 -8.82 -50.92 22.87
C THR A 780 -9.75 -49.77 22.46
N ASP A 781 -10.79 -50.05 21.68
CA ASP A 781 -11.78 -49.05 21.28
C ASP A 781 -12.92 -48.94 22.30
N SER A 782 -13.24 -47.69 22.66
CA SER A 782 -14.43 -47.34 23.46
C SER A 782 -15.68 -47.33 22.58
N LEU A 783 -16.76 -47.98 23.02
CA LEU A 783 -18.01 -48.07 22.25
C LEU A 783 -18.77 -46.73 22.25
N LEU A 784 -19.31 -46.35 21.09
CA LEU A 784 -20.25 -45.24 20.90
C LEU A 784 -21.67 -45.70 21.21
N ARG A 785 -22.48 -44.85 21.84
CA ARG A 785 -23.93 -45.03 21.95
C ARG A 785 -24.63 -44.27 20.83
N PHE A 786 -25.31 -44.99 19.95
CA PHE A 786 -26.13 -44.43 18.87
C PHE A 786 -27.62 -44.60 19.20
N SER A 787 -28.40 -43.55 18.99
CA SER A 787 -29.87 -43.60 19.05
C SER A 787 -30.49 -42.74 17.96
N ALA A 788 -31.65 -43.19 17.45
CA ALA A 788 -32.35 -42.54 16.36
C ALA A 788 -33.83 -42.36 16.71
N THR A 789 -34.33 -41.13 16.57
CA THR A 789 -35.75 -40.78 16.61
C THR A 789 -36.16 -40.26 15.24
N SER A 790 -37.45 -40.02 14.98
CA SER A 790 -37.91 -39.44 13.71
C SER A 790 -37.30 -38.07 13.39
N LEU A 791 -36.84 -37.33 14.41
CA LEU A 791 -36.31 -35.98 14.26
C LEU A 791 -34.81 -35.86 14.50
N LYS A 792 -34.17 -36.84 15.16
CA LYS A 792 -32.78 -36.71 15.61
C LYS A 792 -31.97 -37.99 15.47
N TYR A 793 -30.69 -37.85 15.12
CA TYR A 793 -29.66 -38.85 15.39
C TYR A 793 -28.78 -38.36 16.53
N LYS A 794 -28.61 -39.17 17.58
CA LYS A 794 -27.79 -38.83 18.74
C LYS A 794 -26.69 -39.86 18.91
N ILE A 795 -25.44 -39.38 18.95
CA ILE A 795 -24.23 -40.16 19.15
C ILE A 795 -23.54 -39.67 20.41
N SER A 796 -23.18 -40.56 21.32
CA SER A 796 -22.54 -40.17 22.59
C SER A 796 -21.47 -41.16 23.06
N THR A 797 -20.40 -40.64 23.65
CA THR A 797 -19.48 -41.37 24.54
C THR A 797 -19.93 -41.17 26.00
N SER A 798 -19.06 -41.50 26.97
CA SER A 798 -19.31 -41.19 28.39
C SER A 798 -19.34 -39.68 28.69
N SER A 799 -18.60 -38.88 27.94
CA SER A 799 -18.43 -37.44 28.15
C SER A 799 -18.95 -36.58 27.00
N THR A 800 -18.86 -37.04 25.74
CA THR A 800 -19.17 -36.23 24.56
C THR A 800 -20.49 -36.67 23.93
N THR A 801 -21.35 -35.72 23.52
CA THR A 801 -22.61 -35.99 22.80
C THR A 801 -22.74 -35.10 21.58
N ILE A 802 -23.08 -35.69 20.43
CA ILE A 802 -23.41 -34.99 19.18
C ILE A 802 -24.83 -35.35 18.78
N THR A 803 -25.63 -34.34 18.44
CA THR A 803 -27.01 -34.51 17.97
C THR A 803 -27.19 -33.87 16.60
N PHE A 804 -27.62 -34.68 15.63
CA PHE A 804 -27.98 -34.23 14.29
C PHE A 804 -29.50 -34.08 14.16
N ASP A 805 -29.93 -33.01 13.51
CA ASP A 805 -31.30 -32.78 13.09
C ASP A 805 -31.58 -33.56 11.80
N ARG A 806 -32.54 -34.49 11.83
CA ARG A 806 -32.90 -35.31 10.66
C ARG A 806 -33.69 -34.56 9.59
N VAL A 807 -34.35 -33.46 9.94
CA VAL A 807 -35.12 -32.63 9.00
C VAL A 807 -34.17 -31.78 8.16
N ARG A 808 -33.09 -31.29 8.78
CA ARG A 808 -32.11 -30.40 8.13
C ARG A 808 -30.83 -31.10 7.69
N GLY A 809 -30.52 -32.27 8.25
CA GLY A 809 -29.28 -33.02 7.99
C GLY A 809 -28.03 -32.31 8.52
N GLN A 810 -28.16 -31.63 9.67
CA GLN A 810 -27.14 -30.73 10.22
C GLN A 810 -26.89 -31.02 11.71
N ILE A 811 -25.74 -30.59 12.22
CA ILE A 811 -25.44 -30.65 13.66
C ILE A 811 -26.31 -29.61 14.39
N SER A 812 -27.12 -30.08 15.32
CA SER A 812 -28.04 -29.26 16.13
C SER A 812 -27.53 -29.03 17.56
N SER A 813 -26.64 -29.88 18.05
CA SER A 813 -25.94 -29.70 19.33
C SER A 813 -24.68 -30.57 19.33
N PHE A 814 -23.60 -30.03 19.89
CA PHE A 814 -22.36 -30.75 20.15
C PHE A 814 -21.86 -30.30 21.53
N ALA A 815 -21.85 -31.22 22.49
CA ALA A 815 -21.55 -30.93 23.89
C ALA A 815 -20.54 -31.92 24.46
N HIS A 816 -19.75 -31.46 25.42
CA HIS A 816 -18.88 -32.28 26.24
C HIS A 816 -19.22 -32.02 27.71
N ASN A 817 -19.55 -33.07 28.45
CA ASN A 817 -20.18 -33.00 29.76
C ASN A 817 -21.40 -32.07 29.73
N SER A 818 -21.41 -31.02 30.55
CA SER A 818 -22.45 -29.98 30.57
C SER A 818 -22.15 -28.77 29.67
N SER A 819 -20.96 -28.71 29.05
CA SER A 819 -20.50 -27.58 28.23
C SER A 819 -20.86 -27.78 26.76
N GLN A 820 -21.48 -26.79 26.12
CA GLN A 820 -21.65 -26.79 24.66
C GLN A 820 -20.32 -26.49 23.99
N LEU A 821 -19.93 -27.28 22.99
CA LEU A 821 -18.78 -27.02 22.14
C LEU A 821 -19.13 -26.07 20.99
N LEU A 822 -20.36 -26.19 20.48
CA LEU A 822 -20.89 -25.33 19.42
C LEU A 822 -22.15 -24.62 19.92
N SER A 823 -22.33 -23.36 19.56
CA SER A 823 -23.51 -22.56 19.95
C SER A 823 -23.85 -21.53 18.87
N ASP A 824 -25.12 -21.15 18.73
CA ASP A 824 -25.49 -20.04 17.85
C ASP A 824 -24.99 -18.72 18.46
N THR A 825 -24.05 -18.06 17.79
CA THR A 825 -23.32 -16.89 18.31
C THR A 825 -23.73 -15.58 17.66
N ARG A 826 -24.70 -15.59 16.74
CA ARG A 826 -25.15 -14.41 16.01
C ARG A 826 -25.89 -13.44 16.93
N VAL A 827 -25.78 -12.15 16.60
CA VAL A 827 -26.45 -11.10 17.38
C VAL A 827 -27.96 -11.08 17.12
N GLU A 828 -28.40 -11.31 15.87
CA GLU A 828 -29.83 -11.37 15.51
C GLU A 828 -30.52 -12.70 15.88
N SER A 829 -29.93 -13.50 16.77
CA SER A 829 -30.45 -14.83 17.18
C SER A 829 -31.82 -14.78 17.89
N HIS A 830 -32.42 -13.62 18.08
CA HIS A 830 -33.76 -13.46 18.67
C HIS A 830 -34.92 -13.86 17.74
N ASN A 831 -34.67 -14.17 16.46
CA ASN A 831 -35.69 -14.77 15.61
C ASN A 831 -35.79 -16.29 15.87
N LEU A 832 -36.52 -16.66 16.93
CA LEU A 832 -36.74 -18.02 17.43
C LEU A 832 -37.36 -19.01 16.40
N ALA A 833 -37.78 -18.53 15.22
CA ALA A 833 -38.50 -19.32 14.23
C ALA A 833 -37.59 -20.23 13.35
N SER A 834 -36.29 -19.97 13.26
CA SER A 834 -35.36 -20.84 12.53
C SER A 834 -33.92 -20.75 13.10
N PRO A 835 -33.45 -21.74 13.89
CA PRO A 835 -32.06 -21.76 14.35
C PRO A 835 -31.12 -21.95 13.15
N SER A 836 -30.00 -21.23 13.14
CA SER A 836 -28.98 -21.41 12.10
C SER A 836 -28.16 -22.67 12.32
N PRO A 837 -27.58 -23.23 11.25
CA PRO A 837 -26.67 -24.35 11.37
C PRO A 837 -25.45 -24.01 12.23
N LEU A 838 -25.08 -24.91 13.14
CA LEU A 838 -23.84 -24.82 13.91
C LEU A 838 -22.60 -25.22 13.08
N PHE A 839 -22.82 -25.97 12.01
CA PHE A 839 -21.83 -26.42 11.03
C PHE A 839 -22.50 -26.41 9.65
N ALA A 840 -21.99 -25.60 8.72
CA ALA A 840 -22.58 -25.48 7.37
C ALA A 840 -21.51 -25.25 6.31
N LEU A 841 -21.85 -25.64 5.07
CA LEU A 841 -21.12 -25.18 3.89
C LEU A 841 -21.41 -23.70 3.63
N ASP A 842 -20.37 -22.96 3.28
CA ASP A 842 -20.41 -21.53 3.08
C ASP A 842 -19.49 -21.12 1.92
N PHE A 843 -19.89 -20.08 1.20
CA PHE A 843 -19.28 -19.64 -0.06
C PHE A 843 -19.03 -18.13 -0.10
N TRP A 844 -19.55 -17.38 0.88
CA TRP A 844 -19.49 -15.92 0.89
C TRP A 844 -18.39 -15.41 1.81
N ARG A 845 -17.78 -14.29 1.40
CA ARG A 845 -16.93 -13.43 2.21
C ARG A 845 -17.43 -11.99 2.04
N PRO A 846 -17.38 -11.11 3.06
CA PRO A 846 -17.56 -9.68 2.86
C PRO A 846 -16.58 -9.19 1.77
N PRO A 847 -17.04 -8.46 0.74
CA PRO A 847 -16.16 -8.01 -0.33
C PRO A 847 -14.96 -7.19 0.17
N THR A 848 -13.80 -7.39 -0.44
CA THR A 848 -12.69 -6.42 -0.41
C THR A 848 -12.95 -5.27 -1.38
N ASP A 849 -12.21 -4.16 -1.27
CA ASP A 849 -12.31 -3.05 -2.24
C ASP A 849 -12.06 -3.53 -3.68
N ASN A 850 -11.09 -4.43 -3.87
CA ASN A 850 -10.81 -5.09 -5.15
C ASN A 850 -11.96 -5.99 -5.62
N ASP A 851 -12.61 -6.73 -4.71
CA ASP A 851 -13.79 -7.53 -5.05
C ASP A 851 -14.94 -6.62 -5.52
N ILE A 852 -15.13 -5.45 -4.91
CA ILE A 852 -16.21 -4.50 -5.23
C ILE A 852 -16.05 -3.97 -6.66
N ALA A 853 -14.84 -3.57 -7.04
CA ALA A 853 -14.54 -3.04 -8.37
C ALA A 853 -14.68 -4.09 -9.49
N TRP A 854 -14.50 -5.39 -9.16
CA TRP A 854 -14.45 -6.45 -10.17
C TRP A 854 -15.65 -7.42 -10.12
N GLN A 855 -15.77 -8.25 -9.07
CA GLN A 855 -16.56 -9.48 -9.15
C GLN A 855 -17.76 -9.55 -8.19
N THR A 856 -17.86 -8.66 -7.21
CA THR A 856 -18.95 -8.65 -6.23
C THR A 856 -20.31 -8.60 -6.90
N GLY A 857 -20.46 -7.77 -7.94
CA GLY A 857 -21.70 -7.69 -8.71
C GLY A 857 -22.09 -9.01 -9.38
N GLU A 858 -21.12 -9.72 -9.96
CA GLU A 858 -21.34 -11.04 -10.57
C GLU A 858 -21.69 -12.09 -9.50
N TRP A 859 -20.94 -12.17 -8.41
CA TRP A 859 -21.21 -13.13 -7.34
C TRP A 859 -22.58 -12.91 -6.69
N LYS A 860 -22.99 -11.65 -6.49
CA LYS A 860 -24.32 -11.30 -6.00
C LYS A 860 -25.40 -11.64 -7.02
N ARG A 861 -25.16 -11.40 -8.32
CA ARG A 861 -26.06 -11.81 -9.41
C ARG A 861 -26.30 -13.32 -9.44
N TYR A 862 -25.30 -14.13 -9.11
CA TYR A 862 -25.44 -15.58 -8.96
C TYR A 862 -25.95 -16.03 -7.58
N GLY A 863 -26.24 -15.10 -6.65
CA GLY A 863 -26.87 -15.39 -5.37
C GLY A 863 -25.97 -16.05 -4.32
N LEU A 864 -24.64 -15.97 -4.46
CA LEU A 864 -23.70 -16.63 -3.53
C LEU A 864 -23.83 -16.15 -2.07
N HIS A 865 -24.17 -14.87 -1.86
CA HIS A 865 -24.44 -14.27 -0.55
C HIS A 865 -25.74 -14.72 0.12
N MET A 866 -26.60 -15.47 -0.60
CA MET A 866 -27.93 -15.88 -0.12
C MET A 866 -28.19 -17.38 -0.34
N MET A 867 -27.13 -18.19 -0.40
CA MET A 867 -27.24 -19.63 -0.59
C MET A 867 -28.07 -20.28 0.52
N THR A 868 -29.02 -21.11 0.12
CA THR A 868 -29.86 -21.89 1.04
C THR A 868 -29.66 -23.38 0.80
N SER A 869 -30.07 -24.20 1.77
CA SER A 869 -29.91 -25.64 1.71
C SER A 869 -31.26 -26.35 1.76
N ARG A 870 -31.44 -27.35 0.89
CA ARG A 870 -32.54 -28.31 0.93
C ARG A 870 -31.98 -29.72 1.07
N LEU A 871 -32.35 -30.40 2.15
CA LEU A 871 -32.01 -31.81 2.34
C LEU A 871 -32.77 -32.69 1.32
N LYS A 872 -32.04 -33.52 0.58
CA LYS A 872 -32.59 -34.57 -0.30
C LYS A 872 -32.72 -35.89 0.44
N SER A 873 -31.67 -36.29 1.15
CA SER A 873 -31.67 -37.52 1.96
C SER A 873 -30.69 -37.42 3.13
N PHE A 874 -31.00 -38.09 4.24
CA PHE A 874 -30.08 -38.24 5.37
C PHE A 874 -30.20 -39.64 5.96
N LYS A 875 -29.12 -40.41 5.89
CA LYS A 875 -29.11 -41.84 6.25
C LYS A 875 -28.02 -42.13 7.26
N ALA A 876 -28.30 -43.05 8.18
CA ALA A 876 -27.34 -43.57 9.14
C ALA A 876 -27.01 -45.05 8.86
N SER A 877 -25.75 -45.41 9.02
CA SER A 877 -25.28 -46.79 9.05
C SER A 877 -24.36 -46.99 10.25
N VAL A 878 -24.44 -48.15 10.90
CA VAL A 878 -23.66 -48.45 12.12
C VAL A 878 -22.95 -49.79 11.99
N ARG A 879 -21.82 -49.94 12.70
CA ARG A 879 -21.04 -51.19 12.75
C ARG A 879 -20.70 -51.56 14.20
N SER A 880 -20.95 -52.81 14.58
CA SER A 880 -20.68 -53.32 15.95
C SER A 880 -19.21 -53.62 16.18
N ASP A 881 -18.47 -53.97 15.13
CA ASP A 881 -17.01 -54.11 15.11
C ASP A 881 -16.50 -53.82 13.68
N TRP A 882 -15.18 -53.76 13.49
CA TRP A 882 -14.59 -53.48 12.17
C TRP A 882 -14.73 -54.64 11.15
N ALA A 883 -15.05 -55.86 11.62
CA ALA A 883 -15.09 -57.09 10.84
C ALA A 883 -16.52 -57.55 10.44
N SER A 884 -17.55 -56.91 10.98
CA SER A 884 -18.96 -57.26 10.83
C SER A 884 -19.60 -56.59 9.60
N SER A 885 -20.60 -57.26 9.03
CA SER A 885 -21.36 -56.75 7.88
C SER A 885 -22.14 -55.48 8.26
N THR A 886 -22.02 -54.42 7.45
CA THR A 886 -22.78 -53.17 7.60
C THR A 886 -24.28 -53.43 7.77
N GLN A 887 -24.85 -53.10 8.93
CA GLN A 887 -26.30 -53.09 9.09
C GLN A 887 -26.84 -51.70 8.75
N ASN A 888 -27.66 -51.61 7.70
CA ASN A 888 -28.49 -50.44 7.48
C ASN A 888 -29.56 -50.44 8.56
N HIS A 889 -29.50 -49.49 9.48
CA HIS A 889 -30.52 -49.39 10.53
C HIS A 889 -31.79 -48.79 9.91
N THR A 890 -32.80 -49.63 9.67
CA THR A 890 -34.13 -49.19 9.26
C THR A 890 -34.96 -48.84 10.49
N ASP A 891 -35.76 -47.78 10.36
CA ASP A 891 -36.52 -47.10 11.42
C ASP A 891 -37.36 -48.09 12.27
N SER A 892 -36.83 -48.56 13.40
CA SER A 892 -37.63 -49.22 14.44
C SER A 892 -37.26 -48.69 15.84
N ALA A 893 -38.28 -48.07 16.44
CA ALA A 893 -38.43 -47.53 17.79
C ALA A 893 -37.22 -47.54 18.76
N ASP A 894 -36.73 -46.33 19.08
CA ASP A 894 -36.19 -45.88 20.38
C ASP A 894 -35.19 -46.79 21.13
N ARG A 895 -34.42 -47.62 20.41
CA ARG A 895 -33.34 -48.43 21.00
C ARG A 895 -32.00 -47.73 20.85
N THR A 896 -31.34 -47.51 21.98
CA THR A 896 -29.92 -47.12 22.00
C THR A 896 -29.07 -48.36 21.77
N VAL A 897 -28.13 -48.29 20.83
CA VAL A 897 -27.22 -49.39 20.48
C VAL A 897 -25.77 -48.96 20.71
N GLU A 898 -24.94 -49.87 21.22
CA GLU A 898 -23.51 -49.66 21.36
C GLU A 898 -22.77 -50.18 20.12
N VAL A 899 -21.96 -49.33 19.51
CA VAL A 899 -21.35 -49.54 18.19
C VAL A 899 -19.94 -48.97 18.14
N ALA A 900 -19.08 -49.51 17.29
CA ALA A 900 -17.71 -49.01 17.13
C ALA A 900 -17.66 -47.78 16.21
N VAL A 901 -18.49 -47.76 15.16
CA VAL A 901 -18.49 -46.72 14.13
C VAL A 901 -19.92 -46.33 13.76
N VAL A 902 -20.17 -45.02 13.67
CA VAL A 902 -21.40 -44.46 13.09
C VAL A 902 -21.04 -43.69 11.83
N THR A 903 -21.70 -43.99 10.71
CA THR A 903 -21.57 -43.22 9.46
C THR A 903 -22.90 -42.61 9.07
N LEU A 904 -22.95 -41.28 8.96
CA LEU A 904 -24.11 -40.52 8.50
C LEU A 904 -23.81 -39.91 7.14
N THR A 905 -24.72 -40.06 6.17
CA THR A 905 -24.59 -39.46 4.83
C THR A 905 -25.74 -38.51 4.60
N ALA A 906 -25.45 -37.22 4.46
CA ALA A 906 -26.39 -36.16 4.13
C ALA A 906 -26.18 -35.72 2.68
N GLU A 907 -27.27 -35.71 1.92
CA GLU A 907 -27.31 -35.20 0.54
C GLU A 907 -28.15 -33.93 0.53
N HIS A 908 -27.53 -32.80 0.19
CA HIS A 908 -28.17 -31.49 0.09
C HIS A 908 -28.14 -30.97 -1.34
N ALA A 909 -29.18 -30.23 -1.74
CA ALA A 909 -29.08 -29.24 -2.81
C ALA A 909 -28.86 -27.87 -2.19
N LEU A 910 -27.76 -27.20 -2.55
CA LEU A 910 -27.44 -25.84 -2.13
C LEU A 910 -27.74 -24.89 -3.28
N ALA A 911 -28.71 -24.00 -3.12
CA ALA A 911 -29.18 -23.12 -4.19
C ALA A 911 -29.57 -21.75 -3.64
N PRO A 912 -29.39 -20.68 -4.42
CA PRO A 912 -30.01 -19.40 -4.11
C PRO A 912 -31.53 -19.46 -4.37
N PRO A 913 -32.38 -18.73 -3.63
CA PRO A 913 -33.85 -18.84 -3.73
C PRO A 913 -34.45 -18.48 -5.11
N SER A 914 -33.73 -17.74 -5.96
CA SER A 914 -34.27 -17.14 -7.19
C SER A 914 -33.65 -17.65 -8.51
N LEU A 915 -32.65 -18.51 -8.47
CA LEU A 915 -31.90 -18.92 -9.69
C LEU A 915 -31.94 -20.43 -9.90
N ALA A 916 -31.92 -20.84 -11.18
CA ALA A 916 -31.98 -22.23 -11.61
C ALA A 916 -30.58 -22.89 -11.72
N TRP A 917 -29.76 -22.73 -10.68
CA TRP A 917 -28.48 -23.42 -10.53
C TRP A 917 -28.32 -23.86 -9.07
N HIS A 918 -27.56 -24.92 -8.82
CA HIS A 918 -27.31 -25.40 -7.46
C HIS A 918 -26.03 -26.23 -7.37
N PHE A 919 -25.54 -26.46 -6.17
CA PHE A 919 -24.64 -27.56 -5.88
C PHE A 919 -25.38 -28.76 -5.31
N ASP A 920 -25.07 -29.96 -5.78
CA ASP A 920 -25.32 -31.17 -5.01
C ASP A 920 -24.14 -31.39 -4.07
N ALA A 921 -24.42 -31.34 -2.77
CA ALA A 921 -23.45 -31.57 -1.72
C ALA A 921 -23.74 -32.91 -1.04
N VAL A 922 -22.77 -33.81 -1.04
CA VAL A 922 -22.80 -35.06 -0.26
C VAL A 922 -21.81 -34.92 0.88
N THR A 923 -22.31 -34.87 2.11
CA THR A 923 -21.49 -34.82 3.32
C THR A 923 -21.61 -36.13 4.08
N THR A 924 -20.50 -36.83 4.25
CA THR A 924 -20.41 -38.07 5.02
C THR A 924 -19.66 -37.85 6.32
N TYR A 925 -20.34 -38.07 7.44
CA TYR A 925 -19.78 -38.00 8.79
C TYR A 925 -19.47 -39.41 9.29
N THR A 926 -18.21 -39.75 9.50
CA THR A 926 -17.78 -41.00 10.13
C THR A 926 -17.27 -40.70 11.54
N ILE A 927 -17.98 -41.19 12.55
CA ILE A 927 -17.73 -40.90 13.96
C ILE A 927 -17.16 -42.15 14.64
N THR A 928 -16.07 -41.97 15.37
CA THR A 928 -15.37 -43.02 16.13
C THR A 928 -14.97 -42.50 17.52
N ALA A 929 -14.73 -43.42 18.46
CA ALA A 929 -14.18 -43.10 19.77
C ALA A 929 -13.01 -44.03 20.11
N THR A 930 -11.93 -43.46 20.64
CA THR A 930 -10.72 -44.20 21.04
C THR A 930 -10.49 -44.04 22.55
N SER A 931 -10.13 -45.12 23.23
CA SER A 931 -9.81 -45.06 24.66
C SER A 931 -8.36 -44.60 24.84
N ILE A 932 -8.14 -43.60 25.70
CA ILE A 932 -6.78 -43.18 26.07
C ILE A 932 -6.33 -44.10 27.20
N ALA A 933 -5.28 -44.89 26.95
CA ALA A 933 -4.59 -45.61 28.02
C ALA A 933 -3.88 -44.58 28.92
N SER A 934 -4.27 -44.49 30.19
CA SER A 934 -3.59 -43.65 31.17
C SER A 934 -2.11 -44.07 31.23
N SER A 935 -1.20 -43.15 30.94
CA SER A 935 0.21 -43.35 31.22
C SER A 935 0.38 -43.62 32.72
N SER A 936 1.10 -44.69 33.02
CA SER A 936 1.39 -45.21 34.35
C SER A 936 1.88 -44.13 35.31
N SER A 937 1.14 -43.90 36.40
CA SER A 937 1.69 -43.31 37.62
C SER A 937 2.39 -44.41 38.42
N ASP A 938 3.61 -44.11 38.88
CA ASP A 938 4.46 -44.98 39.70
C ASP A 938 3.93 -45.14 41.15
N ASN A 939 2.66 -45.54 41.33
CA ASN A 939 2.13 -45.79 42.67
C ASN A 939 1.13 -46.97 42.74
N PRO A 940 1.55 -48.18 43.15
CA PRO A 940 0.73 -49.39 43.09
C PRO A 940 -0.43 -49.49 44.09
N ASN A 941 -0.78 -48.45 44.85
CA ASN A 941 -1.63 -48.61 46.05
C ASN A 941 -2.89 -47.72 46.16
N SER A 942 -3.43 -47.18 45.06
CA SER A 942 -4.77 -46.56 45.09
C SER A 942 -5.79 -47.34 44.25
N GLY A 943 -6.54 -48.22 44.92
CA GLY A 943 -7.63 -49.01 44.33
C GLY A 943 -8.90 -48.21 44.03
N SER A 944 -8.83 -47.24 43.12
CA SER A 944 -10.02 -46.66 42.47
C SER A 944 -9.90 -46.84 40.96
N ALA A 945 -10.81 -47.60 40.37
CA ALA A 945 -10.96 -47.69 38.92
C ALA A 945 -11.30 -46.30 38.36
N GLN A 946 -10.30 -45.55 37.90
CA GLN A 946 -10.51 -44.34 37.11
C GLN A 946 -10.90 -44.76 35.69
N GLY A 947 -12.12 -44.41 35.27
CA GLY A 947 -12.60 -44.66 33.91
C GLY A 947 -11.75 -43.88 32.91
N GLY A 948 -11.19 -44.57 31.91
CA GLY A 948 -10.43 -43.93 30.86
C GLY A 948 -11.29 -42.98 30.03
N GLU A 949 -10.83 -41.76 29.80
CA GLU A 949 -11.48 -40.82 28.91
C GLU A 949 -11.43 -41.32 27.47
N SER A 950 -12.54 -41.16 26.76
CA SER A 950 -12.71 -41.60 25.38
C SER A 950 -12.68 -40.40 24.43
N ARG A 951 -11.70 -40.37 23.52
CA ARG A 951 -11.50 -39.29 22.55
C ARG A 951 -12.39 -39.49 21.33
N LEU A 952 -13.28 -38.53 21.08
CA LEU A 952 -14.20 -38.57 19.93
C LEU A 952 -13.55 -37.93 18.70
N THR A 953 -13.62 -38.62 17.56
CA THR A 953 -13.16 -38.12 16.25
C THR A 953 -14.29 -38.18 15.23
N ILE A 954 -14.45 -37.11 14.46
CA ILE A 954 -15.41 -36.98 13.36
C ILE A 954 -14.62 -36.76 12.07
N GLN A 955 -14.70 -37.69 11.13
CA GLN A 955 -14.26 -37.48 9.76
C GLN A 955 -15.43 -36.99 8.92
N ILE A 956 -15.26 -35.87 8.23
CA ILE A 956 -16.29 -35.17 7.46
C ILE A 956 -15.80 -35.11 6.02
N HIS A 957 -16.27 -36.03 5.19
CA HIS A 957 -15.98 -36.05 3.77
C HIS A 957 -17.07 -35.29 3.02
N THR A 958 -16.69 -34.28 2.24
CA THR A 958 -17.62 -33.48 1.45
C THR A 958 -17.29 -33.63 -0.02
N ARG A 959 -18.30 -33.94 -0.84
CA ARG A 959 -18.24 -33.85 -2.31
C ARG A 959 -19.29 -32.85 -2.79
N LEU A 960 -18.87 -31.93 -3.65
CA LEU A 960 -19.67 -30.82 -4.12
C LEU A 960 -19.68 -30.81 -5.65
N ILE A 961 -20.86 -30.82 -6.28
CA ILE A 961 -21.01 -30.87 -7.74
C ILE A 961 -21.95 -29.74 -8.19
N PRO A 962 -21.46 -28.75 -8.97
CA PRO A 962 -22.32 -27.70 -9.52
C PRO A 962 -23.19 -28.19 -10.68
N TYR A 963 -24.40 -27.66 -10.80
CA TYR A 963 -25.31 -27.88 -11.92
C TYR A 963 -26.00 -26.59 -12.33
N GLY A 964 -26.39 -26.50 -13.61
CA GLY A 964 -27.07 -25.34 -14.18
C GLY A 964 -26.10 -24.21 -14.51
N SER A 965 -26.64 -23.01 -14.72
CA SER A 965 -25.85 -21.81 -15.04
C SER A 965 -25.27 -21.20 -13.75
N HIS A 966 -24.18 -21.79 -13.27
CA HIS A 966 -23.45 -21.37 -12.07
C HIS A 966 -22.38 -20.31 -12.40
N PRO A 967 -21.85 -19.56 -11.41
CA PRO A 967 -20.77 -18.60 -11.63
C PRO A 967 -19.48 -19.31 -12.07
N ARG A 968 -18.53 -18.58 -12.69
CA ARG A 968 -17.23 -19.15 -13.10
C ARG A 968 -16.35 -19.50 -11.89
N ASN A 969 -16.35 -18.65 -10.87
CA ASN A 969 -15.55 -18.81 -9.66
C ASN A 969 -16.37 -18.41 -8.41
N LEU A 970 -15.77 -18.57 -7.25
CA LEU A 970 -16.35 -18.35 -5.93
C LEU A 970 -15.43 -17.44 -5.10
N PRO A 971 -15.95 -16.66 -4.14
CA PRO A 971 -15.12 -15.95 -3.16
C PRO A 971 -14.35 -16.92 -2.26
N ARG A 972 -15.02 -18.01 -1.84
CA ARG A 972 -14.45 -19.10 -1.04
C ARG A 972 -15.31 -20.36 -1.15
N VAL A 973 -14.77 -21.49 -0.68
CA VAL A 973 -15.54 -22.72 -0.50
C VAL A 973 -15.05 -23.48 0.72
N GLY A 974 -15.95 -23.74 1.67
CA GLY A 974 -15.58 -24.42 2.90
C GLY A 974 -16.71 -24.54 3.90
N HIS A 975 -16.33 -24.77 5.16
CA HIS A 975 -17.26 -24.93 6.26
C HIS A 975 -17.14 -23.77 7.25
N SER A 976 -18.29 -23.29 7.71
CA SER A 976 -18.41 -22.30 8.78
C SER A 976 -18.94 -23.00 10.04
N ILE A 977 -18.23 -22.84 11.16
CA ILE A 977 -18.50 -23.49 12.43
C ILE A 977 -18.75 -22.44 13.51
N GLN A 978 -19.89 -22.51 14.19
CA GLN A 978 -20.21 -21.58 15.28
C GLN A 978 -19.71 -22.13 16.61
N LEU A 979 -18.56 -21.63 17.07
CA LEU A 979 -17.90 -22.08 18.29
C LEU A 979 -18.54 -21.46 19.53
N ALA A 980 -18.43 -22.15 20.65
CA ALA A 980 -18.90 -21.63 21.93
C ALA A 980 -18.06 -20.41 22.41
N PRO A 981 -18.65 -19.42 23.12
CA PRO A 981 -17.96 -18.20 23.61
C PRO A 981 -16.73 -18.42 24.50
N GLN A 982 -16.55 -19.64 25.00
CA GLN A 982 -15.45 -20.03 25.88
C GLN A 982 -14.12 -20.20 25.12
N TYR A 983 -14.13 -20.45 23.80
CA TYR A 983 -12.90 -20.51 23.02
C TYR A 983 -12.29 -19.11 22.87
N ARG A 984 -11.00 -19.00 23.17
CA ARG A 984 -10.25 -17.72 23.21
C ARG A 984 -8.96 -17.75 22.42
N TYR A 985 -8.40 -18.94 22.21
CA TYR A 985 -7.11 -19.12 21.52
C TYR A 985 -7.28 -19.98 20.30
N VAL A 986 -6.44 -19.74 19.30
CA VAL A 986 -6.28 -20.58 18.13
C VAL A 986 -4.80 -20.87 17.89
N ARG A 987 -4.50 -22.15 17.69
CA ARG A 987 -3.15 -22.66 17.43
C ARG A 987 -3.14 -23.45 16.14
N TRP A 988 -2.23 -23.18 15.21
CA TRP A 988 -2.21 -23.83 13.90
C TRP A 988 -0.82 -24.16 13.40
N PHE A 989 -0.73 -25.16 12.53
CA PHE A 989 0.46 -25.44 11.74
C PHE A 989 0.21 -25.09 10.27
N GLY A 990 0.92 -24.09 9.77
CA GLY A 990 0.76 -23.54 8.43
C GLY A 990 1.43 -22.18 8.31
N ARG A 991 1.00 -21.36 7.33
CA ARG A 991 1.53 -20.00 7.19
C ARG A 991 1.01 -19.07 8.29
N GLY A 992 1.91 -18.21 8.78
CA GLY A 992 1.58 -17.21 9.79
C GLY A 992 2.78 -16.36 10.20
N PRO A 993 2.62 -15.52 11.24
CA PRO A 993 1.43 -15.43 12.10
C PRO A 993 0.28 -14.55 11.55
N SER A 994 0.57 -13.72 10.54
CA SER A 994 -0.40 -12.75 9.98
C SER A 994 -1.31 -13.39 8.95
N GLU A 995 -2.22 -12.59 8.40
CA GLU A 995 -3.10 -13.05 7.32
C GLU A 995 -2.36 -13.31 6.00
N SER A 996 -2.95 -14.15 5.16
CA SER A 996 -2.49 -14.50 3.82
C SER A 996 -3.65 -14.97 2.93
N TYR A 997 -3.53 -14.77 1.63
CA TYR A 997 -4.47 -15.19 0.58
C TYR A 997 -3.74 -15.87 -0.58
N ASN A 998 -4.47 -16.45 -1.54
CA ASN A 998 -3.89 -17.24 -2.62
C ASN A 998 -2.80 -16.52 -3.45
N ASP A 999 -2.85 -15.20 -3.55
CA ASP A 999 -1.92 -14.34 -4.28
C ASP A 999 -1.16 -13.34 -3.38
N LYS A 1000 -1.25 -13.49 -2.05
CA LYS A 1000 -0.61 -12.64 -1.03
C LYS A 1000 -0.24 -13.48 0.20
N TYR A 1001 0.90 -14.17 0.19
CA TYR A 1001 1.27 -15.14 1.25
C TYR A 1001 2.77 -15.37 1.47
N LEU A 1002 3.65 -14.85 0.61
CA LEU A 1002 5.08 -15.17 0.60
C LEU A 1002 5.79 -14.63 1.85
N SER A 1003 5.30 -13.53 2.42
CA SER A 1003 5.82 -12.97 3.68
C SER A 1003 5.52 -13.84 4.90
N GLN A 1004 4.59 -14.79 4.79
CA GLN A 1004 4.19 -15.65 5.90
C GLN A 1004 5.04 -16.92 5.95
N GLN A 1005 5.61 -17.18 7.13
CA GLN A 1005 6.44 -18.35 7.39
C GLN A 1005 5.57 -19.56 7.72
N VAL A 1006 6.00 -20.74 7.28
CA VAL A 1006 5.39 -22.01 7.71
C VAL A 1006 5.91 -22.34 9.10
N GLY A 1007 5.02 -22.53 10.06
CA GLY A 1007 5.38 -22.81 11.45
C GLY A 1007 4.17 -23.18 12.29
N ILE A 1008 4.40 -23.46 13.57
CA ILE A 1008 3.34 -23.62 14.56
C ILE A 1008 3.14 -22.29 15.26
N TRP A 1009 1.96 -21.71 15.12
CA TRP A 1009 1.59 -20.41 15.66
C TRP A 1009 0.45 -20.55 16.65
N GLU A 1010 0.38 -19.65 17.63
CA GLU A 1010 -0.73 -19.53 18.59
C GLU A 1010 -1.04 -18.05 18.82
N ARG A 1011 -2.32 -17.67 18.78
CA ARG A 1011 -2.79 -16.31 19.08
C ARG A 1011 -4.14 -16.33 19.80
N GLU A 1012 -4.44 -15.24 20.47
CA GLU A 1012 -5.82 -14.94 20.87
C GLU A 1012 -6.68 -14.69 19.63
N ILE A 1013 -7.91 -15.18 19.66
CA ILE A 1013 -8.87 -15.02 18.57
C ILE A 1013 -9.16 -13.54 18.30
N ASP A 1014 -9.15 -12.71 19.35
CA ASP A 1014 -9.36 -11.26 19.23
C ASP A 1014 -8.23 -10.57 18.46
N ASP A 1015 -7.04 -11.19 18.38
CA ASP A 1015 -5.89 -10.68 17.65
C ASP A 1015 -5.79 -11.23 16.21
N MET A 1016 -6.76 -12.05 15.78
CA MET A 1016 -6.70 -12.70 14.46
C MET A 1016 -7.20 -11.80 13.33
N GLU A 1017 -7.99 -10.78 13.63
CA GLU A 1017 -8.53 -9.83 12.64
C GLU A 1017 -7.50 -8.75 12.27
N GLU A 1018 -7.58 -8.28 11.03
CA GLU A 1018 -6.86 -7.07 10.59
C GLU A 1018 -7.81 -5.88 10.61
N HIS A 1019 -7.41 -4.78 11.24
CA HIS A 1019 -8.25 -3.60 11.41
C HIS A 1019 -8.03 -2.61 10.26
N TYR A 1020 -8.51 -2.97 9.07
CA TYR A 1020 -8.56 -2.05 7.94
C TYR A 1020 -9.40 -0.81 8.27
N GLU A 1021 -8.96 0.36 7.81
CA GLU A 1021 -9.67 1.64 8.01
C GLU A 1021 -11.01 1.65 7.26
N VAL A 1022 -11.12 0.84 6.20
CA VAL A 1022 -12.38 0.46 5.55
C VAL A 1022 -12.64 -1.02 5.85
N PRO A 1023 -13.63 -1.36 6.71
CA PRO A 1023 -13.94 -2.74 7.07
C PRO A 1023 -14.22 -3.65 5.87
N GLN A 1024 -13.54 -4.79 5.79
CA GLN A 1024 -13.65 -5.77 4.70
C GLN A 1024 -13.21 -7.17 5.13
N GLU A 1025 -13.22 -8.16 4.22
CA GLU A 1025 -12.66 -9.50 4.52
C GLU A 1025 -11.23 -9.40 5.03
N ASN A 1026 -10.93 -10.14 6.09
CA ASN A 1026 -9.63 -10.14 6.73
C ASN A 1026 -9.36 -11.47 7.48
N GLY A 1027 -8.11 -11.69 7.85
CA GLY A 1027 -7.74 -12.72 8.82
C GLY A 1027 -7.65 -14.15 8.28
N ASN A 1028 -7.60 -14.36 6.97
CA ASN A 1028 -7.37 -15.70 6.39
C ASN A 1028 -5.93 -16.19 6.56
N ARG A 1029 -5.72 -17.50 6.73
CA ARG A 1029 -4.38 -18.14 6.77
C ARG A 1029 -4.33 -19.27 5.76
N CYS A 1030 -3.27 -19.30 4.95
CA CYS A 1030 -3.06 -20.28 3.89
C CYS A 1030 -2.20 -21.47 4.34
N ASP A 1031 -2.20 -22.53 3.53
CA ASP A 1031 -1.34 -23.71 3.68
C ASP A 1031 -1.39 -24.33 5.09
N VAL A 1032 -2.59 -24.37 5.69
CA VAL A 1032 -2.79 -24.88 7.05
C VAL A 1032 -3.09 -26.37 7.01
N GLN A 1033 -2.32 -27.14 7.77
CA GLN A 1033 -2.51 -28.59 7.88
C GLN A 1033 -3.50 -28.93 9.00
N TRP A 1034 -3.33 -28.28 10.15
CA TRP A 1034 -4.23 -28.39 11.28
C TRP A 1034 -4.36 -27.06 12.02
N CYS A 1035 -5.52 -26.81 12.62
CA CYS A 1035 -5.73 -25.72 13.57
C CYS A 1035 -6.58 -26.20 14.75
N THR A 1036 -6.30 -25.67 15.93
CA THR A 1036 -6.87 -26.08 17.21
C THR A 1036 -7.41 -24.84 17.92
N VAL A 1037 -8.65 -24.87 18.37
CA VAL A 1037 -9.24 -23.82 19.21
C VAL A 1037 -9.35 -24.31 20.66
N SER A 1038 -9.02 -23.45 21.62
CA SER A 1038 -9.02 -23.77 23.06
C SER A 1038 -9.51 -22.59 23.91
N ALA A 1039 -9.92 -22.89 25.16
CA ALA A 1039 -10.34 -21.87 26.12
C ALA A 1039 -9.16 -21.17 26.82
N SER A 1040 -8.02 -21.84 26.92
CA SER A 1040 -6.78 -21.30 27.47
C SER A 1040 -5.64 -21.42 26.46
N ALA A 1041 -4.63 -20.55 26.61
CA ALA A 1041 -3.37 -20.69 25.90
C ALA A 1041 -2.72 -22.03 26.23
N SER A 1042 -1.86 -22.52 25.34
CA SER A 1042 -1.02 -23.66 25.67
C SER A 1042 -0.02 -23.29 26.77
N GLU A 1043 0.33 -24.24 27.66
CA GLU A 1043 1.37 -24.04 28.69
C GLU A 1043 2.74 -23.68 28.06
N ASP A 1044 2.90 -23.96 26.77
CA ASP A 1044 4.10 -23.76 25.95
C ASP A 1044 4.00 -22.53 25.03
N ALA A 1045 3.17 -21.51 25.37
CA ALA A 1045 3.09 -20.24 24.64
C ALA A 1045 4.40 -19.44 24.74
N ILE A 1046 5.47 -19.96 24.15
CA ILE A 1046 6.62 -19.17 23.75
C ILE A 1046 6.12 -18.38 22.57
N PHE A 1047 5.87 -17.08 22.79
CA PHE A 1047 5.76 -16.12 21.70
C PHE A 1047 7.05 -16.24 20.90
N THR A 1048 7.06 -17.07 19.84
CA THR A 1048 8.05 -16.96 18.79
C THR A 1048 7.75 -15.61 18.17
N THR A 1049 8.44 -14.59 18.68
CA THR A 1049 8.50 -13.30 18.01
C THR A 1049 8.88 -13.63 16.58
N ALA A 1050 7.93 -13.39 15.66
CA ALA A 1050 8.27 -13.14 14.27
C ALA A 1050 9.50 -12.25 14.30
N VAL A 1051 10.53 -12.58 13.52
CA VAL A 1051 11.81 -11.86 13.57
C VAL A 1051 11.50 -10.37 13.58
N GLY A 1052 11.67 -9.77 14.76
CA GLY A 1052 11.06 -8.48 15.06
C GLY A 1052 11.69 -7.43 14.20
N ASP A 1053 10.85 -6.67 13.51
CA ASP A 1053 11.19 -5.29 13.22
C ASP A 1053 11.20 -4.54 14.55
N ASP A 1054 12.32 -3.87 14.85
CA ASP A 1054 12.52 -2.96 15.98
C ASP A 1054 11.65 -1.68 15.89
N ASN A 1055 10.37 -1.79 15.48
CA ASN A 1055 9.51 -0.65 15.23
C ASN A 1055 8.16 -0.67 15.97
N ASP A 1056 7.90 -1.63 16.86
CA ASP A 1056 6.67 -1.63 17.69
C ASP A 1056 6.80 -0.73 18.95
N GLU A 1057 7.58 0.36 18.87
CA GLU A 1057 7.55 1.46 19.83
C GLU A 1057 6.42 2.42 19.45
N GLY A 1058 5.16 2.00 19.65
CA GLY A 1058 4.00 2.86 19.35
C GLY A 1058 2.66 2.42 19.93
N ARG A 1059 2.52 1.18 20.41
CA ARG A 1059 1.28 0.71 21.06
C ARG A 1059 1.49 0.42 22.54
N SER A 1060 1.75 1.47 23.32
CA SER A 1060 1.66 1.37 24.78
C SER A 1060 0.95 2.56 25.42
N GLU A 1061 -0.05 3.16 24.79
CA GLU A 1061 -0.88 4.19 25.43
C GLU A 1061 -2.22 4.28 24.69
N ASP A 1062 -3.12 3.30 24.90
CA ASP A 1062 -4.60 3.44 24.83
C ASP A 1062 -5.36 2.11 25.04
N VAL A 1063 -4.92 1.27 25.99
CA VAL A 1063 -5.76 0.18 26.54
C VAL A 1063 -5.69 0.20 28.06
N ALA A 1064 -6.11 1.32 28.63
CA ALA A 1064 -6.31 1.44 30.06
C ALA A 1064 -7.69 2.06 30.31
N ASN A 1065 -8.75 1.29 30.06
CA ASN A 1065 -9.99 1.31 30.84
C ASN A 1065 -11.01 0.32 30.25
N GLY A 1066 -11.31 -0.75 30.98
CA GLY A 1066 -12.65 -1.35 30.92
C GLY A 1066 -12.76 -2.88 30.85
N ILE A 1067 -12.70 -3.52 32.01
CA ILE A 1067 -13.39 -4.79 32.33
C ILE A 1067 -12.74 -6.08 31.77
N THR A 1068 -11.57 -6.45 32.28
CA THR A 1068 -11.15 -7.86 32.37
C THR A 1068 -11.97 -8.54 33.47
N LYS A 1069 -13.20 -8.98 33.14
CA LYS A 1069 -13.88 -9.99 33.96
C LYS A 1069 -13.17 -11.32 33.71
N HIS A 1070 -12.30 -11.73 34.63
CA HIS A 1070 -11.86 -13.11 34.75
C HIS A 1070 -13.11 -14.00 34.92
N VAL A 1071 -13.58 -14.59 33.82
CA VAL A 1071 -14.48 -15.73 33.85
C VAL A 1071 -13.58 -16.95 34.08
N PRO A 1072 -13.85 -17.81 35.08
CA PRO A 1072 -13.05 -19.01 35.31
C PRO A 1072 -13.01 -19.85 34.02
N ALA A 1073 -11.83 -20.36 33.66
CA ALA A 1073 -11.67 -21.32 32.57
C ALA A 1073 -12.65 -22.48 32.80
N GLY A 1074 -13.71 -22.55 32.00
CA GLY A 1074 -14.64 -23.67 32.06
C GLY A 1074 -13.98 -24.90 31.48
N ASP A 1075 -14.31 -26.07 32.03
CA ASP A 1075 -13.95 -27.41 31.52
C ASP A 1075 -14.53 -27.64 30.11
N ILE A 1076 -14.00 -26.96 29.09
CA ILE A 1076 -14.32 -27.19 27.68
C ILE A 1076 -13.07 -27.74 26.97
N PRO A 1077 -13.15 -28.91 26.33
CA PRO A 1077 -12.02 -29.50 25.62
C PRO A 1077 -11.63 -28.65 24.41
N ALA A 1078 -10.38 -28.78 23.96
CA ALA A 1078 -9.96 -28.15 22.72
C ALA A 1078 -10.53 -28.90 21.50
N LEU A 1079 -10.77 -28.17 20.41
CA LEU A 1079 -11.19 -28.76 19.14
C LEU A 1079 -10.10 -28.60 18.10
N ARG A 1080 -9.65 -29.70 17.51
CA ARG A 1080 -8.69 -29.68 16.41
C ARG A 1080 -9.34 -30.07 15.09
N ALA A 1081 -9.13 -29.24 14.07
CA ALA A 1081 -9.40 -29.56 12.68
C ALA A 1081 -8.11 -29.97 11.96
N THR A 1082 -8.16 -31.03 11.18
CA THR A 1082 -7.09 -31.45 10.25
C THR A 1082 -7.69 -31.64 8.86
N TYR A 1083 -6.98 -31.17 7.83
CA TYR A 1083 -7.45 -31.24 6.45
C TYR A 1083 -6.78 -32.35 5.66
N LEU A 1084 -7.57 -33.03 4.84
CA LEU A 1084 -7.11 -33.97 3.82
C LEU A 1084 -7.71 -33.53 2.47
N SER A 1085 -6.85 -33.25 1.51
CA SER A 1085 -7.25 -32.80 0.17
C SER A 1085 -8.00 -33.89 -0.60
N GLY A 1086 -8.79 -33.47 -1.58
CA GLY A 1086 -9.35 -34.35 -2.60
C GLY A 1086 -8.30 -34.98 -3.50
N THR A 1087 -8.76 -35.77 -4.46
CA THR A 1087 -7.90 -36.47 -5.43
C THR A 1087 -7.76 -35.75 -6.78
N SER A 1088 -8.50 -34.67 -6.99
CA SER A 1088 -8.55 -33.96 -8.26
C SER A 1088 -7.34 -33.06 -8.48
N GLU A 1089 -6.88 -32.99 -9.72
CA GLU A 1089 -5.88 -32.02 -10.15
C GLU A 1089 -6.45 -30.59 -9.96
N GLY A 1090 -5.68 -29.72 -9.28
CA GLY A 1090 -6.09 -28.35 -8.94
C GLY A 1090 -6.72 -28.16 -7.56
N ASP A 1091 -6.94 -29.22 -6.77
CA ASP A 1091 -7.34 -29.06 -5.36
C ASP A 1091 -6.12 -28.65 -4.51
N ARG A 1092 -6.32 -27.72 -3.57
CA ARG A 1092 -5.25 -27.29 -2.67
C ARG A 1092 -4.86 -28.45 -1.74
N PRO A 1093 -3.56 -28.68 -1.49
CA PRO A 1093 -3.11 -29.78 -0.63
C PRO A 1093 -3.40 -29.53 0.87
N HIS A 1094 -3.67 -28.29 1.25
CA HIS A 1094 -3.86 -27.83 2.62
C HIS A 1094 -5.09 -26.92 2.71
N MET A 1095 -5.70 -26.83 3.90
CA MET A 1095 -6.84 -25.93 4.10
C MET A 1095 -6.37 -24.49 4.30
N GLN A 1096 -7.35 -23.61 4.25
CA GLN A 1096 -7.24 -22.25 4.75
C GLN A 1096 -8.19 -22.09 5.94
N PHE A 1097 -7.93 -21.14 6.83
CA PHE A 1097 -8.86 -20.87 7.91
C PHE A 1097 -8.86 -19.41 8.33
N SER A 1098 -9.98 -18.98 8.92
CA SER A 1098 -10.09 -17.71 9.63
C SER A 1098 -11.02 -17.82 10.82
N THR A 1099 -10.93 -16.85 11.72
CA THR A 1099 -11.77 -16.70 12.90
C THR A 1099 -12.40 -15.31 12.85
N GLN A 1100 -13.73 -15.24 12.76
CA GLN A 1100 -14.45 -13.99 12.55
C GLN A 1100 -15.30 -13.66 13.78
N LEU A 1101 -15.19 -12.44 14.28
CA LEU A 1101 -15.98 -11.90 15.38
C LEU A 1101 -17.23 -11.16 14.92
N TYR A 1102 -17.40 -11.01 13.61
CA TYR A 1102 -18.49 -10.28 12.98
C TYR A 1102 -19.18 -11.14 11.90
N ASP A 1103 -20.47 -10.91 11.68
CA ASP A 1103 -21.18 -11.45 10.52
C ASP A 1103 -20.71 -10.74 9.23
N ALA A 1104 -20.70 -11.46 8.09
CA ALA A 1104 -20.24 -10.88 6.82
C ALA A 1104 -21.02 -9.60 6.43
N VAL A 1105 -22.34 -9.59 6.65
CA VAL A 1105 -23.18 -8.41 6.39
C VAL A 1105 -22.84 -7.23 7.32
N THR A 1106 -22.40 -7.51 8.55
CA THR A 1106 -21.97 -6.47 9.50
C THR A 1106 -20.70 -5.80 9.02
N VAL A 1107 -19.73 -6.58 8.54
CA VAL A 1107 -18.50 -6.05 7.95
C VAL A 1107 -18.81 -5.25 6.68
N GLU A 1108 -19.62 -5.81 5.77
CA GLU A 1108 -19.98 -5.18 4.49
C GLU A 1108 -20.76 -3.86 4.64
N THR A 1109 -21.51 -3.68 5.73
CA THR A 1109 -22.32 -2.47 5.95
C THR A 1109 -21.63 -1.42 6.83
N ALA A 1110 -20.54 -1.80 7.51
CA ALA A 1110 -19.74 -0.87 8.29
C ALA A 1110 -18.94 0.04 7.36
N LYS A 1111 -19.05 1.35 7.57
CA LYS A 1111 -18.26 2.34 6.82
C LYS A 1111 -16.90 2.52 7.48
N HIS A 1112 -16.90 2.57 8.81
CA HIS A 1112 -15.74 2.84 9.64
C HIS A 1112 -15.55 1.74 10.69
N PRO A 1113 -14.32 1.54 11.23
CA PRO A 1113 -14.06 0.52 12.26
C PRO A 1113 -14.90 0.73 13.53
N CYS A 1114 -15.22 1.99 13.87
CA CYS A 1114 -16.08 2.29 15.01
C CYS A 1114 -17.51 1.75 14.85
N ASP A 1115 -17.99 1.54 13.61
CA ASP A 1115 -19.32 0.97 13.36
C ASP A 1115 -19.38 -0.51 13.77
N LEU A 1116 -18.24 -1.22 13.75
CA LEU A 1116 -18.13 -2.60 14.24
C LEU A 1116 -18.16 -2.68 15.78
N LEU A 1117 -17.87 -1.59 16.46
CA LEU A 1117 -17.85 -1.53 17.93
C LEU A 1117 -19.22 -1.21 18.52
N GLU A 1118 -20.23 -0.89 17.69
CA GLU A 1118 -21.58 -0.62 18.18
C GLU A 1118 -22.18 -1.84 18.91
N PRO A 1119 -22.98 -1.62 19.97
CA PRO A 1119 -23.63 -2.70 20.70
C PRO A 1119 -24.46 -3.59 19.77
N GLY A 1120 -24.19 -4.90 19.81
CA GLY A 1120 -24.90 -5.87 18.98
C GLY A 1120 -24.34 -6.04 17.56
N LYS A 1121 -23.13 -5.55 17.27
CA LYS A 1121 -22.43 -5.88 16.02
C LYS A 1121 -21.52 -7.09 16.18
N ARG A 1122 -20.81 -7.15 17.30
CA ARG A 1122 -19.90 -8.25 17.64
C ARG A 1122 -20.66 -9.51 18.09
N ARG A 1123 -20.27 -10.66 17.54
CA ARG A 1123 -20.80 -11.98 17.92
C ARG A 1123 -20.44 -12.31 19.37
N GLN A 1124 -21.27 -13.13 20.02
CA GLN A 1124 -21.01 -13.60 21.40
C GLN A 1124 -19.92 -14.68 21.47
N GLY A 1125 -19.62 -15.33 20.34
CA GLY A 1125 -18.53 -16.27 20.16
C GLY A 1125 -18.10 -16.30 18.69
N VAL A 1126 -16.99 -16.97 18.41
CA VAL A 1126 -16.32 -16.86 17.10
C VAL A 1126 -17.01 -17.72 16.02
N LEU A 1127 -16.99 -17.21 14.79
CA LEU A 1127 -17.26 -18.00 13.59
C LEU A 1127 -15.93 -18.54 13.06
N TRP A 1128 -15.71 -19.85 13.16
CA TRP A 1128 -14.49 -20.51 12.67
C TRP A 1128 -14.73 -21.04 11.26
N ARG A 1129 -14.06 -20.44 10.29
CA ARG A 1129 -14.12 -20.82 8.87
C ARG A 1129 -12.98 -21.78 8.56
N LEU A 1130 -13.30 -22.96 8.02
CA LEU A 1130 -12.36 -23.98 7.57
C LEU A 1130 -12.58 -24.21 6.07
N ASP A 1131 -11.73 -23.57 5.27
CA ASP A 1131 -11.89 -23.45 3.84
C ASP A 1131 -11.02 -24.42 3.08
N ALA A 1132 -11.62 -25.08 2.08
CA ALA A 1132 -10.85 -25.85 1.11
C ALA A 1132 -10.07 -24.92 0.17
N ASP A 1133 -10.60 -23.71 -0.08
CA ASP A 1133 -9.98 -22.69 -0.92
C ASP A 1133 -10.62 -21.31 -0.68
N VAL A 1134 -9.83 -20.25 -0.76
CA VAL A 1134 -10.26 -18.84 -0.67
C VAL A 1134 -9.61 -18.06 -1.80
N ALA A 1135 -10.39 -17.25 -2.51
CA ALA A 1135 -9.86 -16.51 -3.67
C ALA A 1135 -8.78 -15.52 -3.24
N GLY A 1136 -7.83 -15.25 -4.13
CA GLY A 1136 -6.89 -14.14 -4.00
C GLY A 1136 -7.59 -12.80 -3.87
N VAL A 1137 -6.83 -11.78 -3.50
CA VAL A 1137 -7.33 -10.41 -3.29
C VAL A 1137 -7.11 -9.49 -4.49
N GLY A 1138 -6.18 -9.82 -5.38
CA GLY A 1138 -5.93 -9.06 -6.61
C GLY A 1138 -5.55 -7.60 -6.36
N THR A 1139 -5.74 -6.77 -7.40
CA THR A 1139 -5.44 -5.33 -7.37
C THR A 1139 -6.52 -4.52 -8.09
N ALA A 1140 -7.73 -5.08 -8.22
CA ALA A 1140 -8.73 -4.68 -9.21
C ALA A 1140 -9.42 -3.32 -8.99
N ALA A 1141 -9.12 -2.60 -7.92
CA ALA A 1141 -9.60 -1.23 -7.72
C ALA A 1141 -9.22 -0.30 -8.90
N CYS A 1142 -7.94 -0.35 -9.33
CA CYS A 1142 -7.45 0.22 -10.61
C CYS A 1142 -6.66 -0.78 -11.45
N GLY A 1143 -6.13 -1.82 -10.82
CA GLY A 1143 -5.23 -2.81 -11.40
C GLY A 1143 -5.94 -4.00 -12.05
N PRO A 1144 -5.16 -5.01 -12.46
CA PRO A 1144 -5.70 -6.28 -12.89
C PRO A 1144 -6.37 -7.04 -11.73
N SER A 1145 -7.34 -7.88 -12.09
CA SER A 1145 -7.96 -8.83 -11.18
C SER A 1145 -7.08 -10.05 -10.92
N THR A 1146 -7.49 -10.86 -9.96
CA THR A 1146 -6.81 -12.10 -9.56
C THR A 1146 -6.63 -13.05 -10.75
N GLU A 1147 -5.43 -13.62 -10.94
CA GLU A 1147 -5.17 -14.63 -11.96
C GLU A 1147 -6.01 -15.90 -11.72
N GLU A 1148 -6.36 -16.63 -12.80
CA GLU A 1148 -7.20 -17.82 -12.69
C GLU A 1148 -6.67 -18.86 -11.69
N LYS A 1149 -5.35 -19.00 -11.57
CA LYS A 1149 -4.68 -19.93 -10.64
C LYS A 1149 -4.92 -19.59 -9.16
N ASP A 1150 -5.26 -18.33 -8.88
CA ASP A 1150 -5.47 -17.80 -7.53
C ASP A 1150 -6.97 -17.60 -7.21
N GLN A 1151 -7.85 -17.84 -8.20
CA GLN A 1151 -9.30 -17.84 -8.03
C GLN A 1151 -9.81 -19.21 -7.54
N VAL A 1152 -10.99 -19.22 -6.89
CA VAL A 1152 -11.68 -20.47 -6.55
C VAL A 1152 -12.65 -20.85 -7.66
N LEU A 1153 -12.21 -21.64 -8.63
CA LEU A 1153 -13.09 -22.09 -9.71
C LEU A 1153 -14.30 -22.88 -9.20
N CYS A 1154 -15.48 -22.56 -9.73
CA CYS A 1154 -16.75 -23.24 -9.45
C CYS A 1154 -16.83 -24.53 -10.28
N ARG A 1155 -16.36 -25.64 -9.69
CA ARG A 1155 -16.25 -26.95 -10.34
C ARG A 1155 -16.56 -28.07 -9.32
N GLU A 1156 -16.64 -29.30 -9.80
CA GLU A 1156 -16.69 -30.46 -8.91
C GLU A 1156 -15.45 -30.51 -8.02
N ARG A 1157 -15.64 -30.64 -6.71
CA ARG A 1157 -14.57 -30.74 -5.71
C ARG A 1157 -14.94 -31.70 -4.60
N GLU A 1158 -13.93 -32.29 -3.96
CA GLU A 1158 -14.12 -33.07 -2.74
C GLU A 1158 -12.97 -32.83 -1.77
N TRP A 1159 -13.24 -32.94 -0.47
CA TRP A 1159 -12.22 -32.83 0.58
C TRP A 1159 -12.68 -33.52 1.85
N THR A 1160 -11.78 -33.68 2.82
CA THR A 1160 -12.11 -34.26 4.11
C THR A 1160 -11.55 -33.45 5.27
N LEU A 1161 -12.40 -33.13 6.24
CA LEU A 1161 -12.01 -32.54 7.52
C LEU A 1161 -12.07 -33.60 8.62
N ILE A 1162 -11.06 -33.65 9.47
CA ILE A 1162 -11.06 -34.47 10.68
C ILE A 1162 -11.17 -33.52 11.86
N LEU A 1163 -12.30 -33.56 12.57
CA LEU A 1163 -12.53 -32.85 13.83
C LEU A 1163 -12.30 -33.79 15.02
N GLN A 1164 -11.40 -33.39 15.92
CA GLN A 1164 -11.06 -34.15 17.12
C GLN A 1164 -11.34 -33.32 18.36
N VAL A 1165 -12.03 -33.93 19.33
CA VAL A 1165 -12.15 -33.40 20.70
C VAL A 1165 -10.87 -33.82 21.43
N LEU A 1166 -10.09 -32.87 21.96
CA LEU A 1166 -8.79 -33.11 22.60
C LEU A 1166 -8.89 -33.15 24.12
#